data_AF-A0A2A3Y4N5-F1
#
_entry.id   AF-A0A2A3Y4N5-F1
#
_cell.length_a   1.000
_cell.length_b   1.000
_cell.length_c   1.000
_cell.angle_alpha   90.00
_cell.angle_beta   90.00
_cell.angle_gamma   90.00
#
_symmetry.space_group_name_H-M   'P 1'
#
loop_
_entity.id
_entity.type
_entity.pdbx_description
1 polymer ?
#
loop_
_entity_poly.entity_id
_entity_poly.type
_entity_poly.pdbx_seq_one_letter_code
_entity_poly.pdbx_strand_id
1 'polypeptide(L)'
;MQRIAPASGLDYADAVTPSRMWQRVVGGANDGYVAGQWGYQMGLNQVNPATDQGGFKLPHFSGLWPSNGKLLMGLWTRQSYVMAHSPLMSTRGGSSPVAYLATAASGRLRHQVYSSTGASLLDQYEDTPWVQTLGWQFVGQLLDYGAQTSQLFSVLAETGASWIGPVRALAGTPNPASTADLDVYALQSAGYWTTGVFDEALVAHPGASFDLPGFVDSVALGKWADGQKDANRTRYTLSESSITAQVAGTLSTGAERVSWSAQPVVTGAPAEVTPYWSTDAGATWQTGSQLPAALNGLLRWTVPMTVGQSFSGFTVDVPSEPAPTLEAIPNQTLEQGGLVNIPLVFSNQGAPSWSISTPPVASATISGSVLTLASGFEVGDGQVTVTLTEEIGRKVSRTFTVTVTAREWEAGAPPNYPHAPIILCDGNDVPVTVIIDSLGAVVTSEVNGEHKFEFTLPATHKYASTLTSERFVEVEGERYRIRRITDKRSGRKVHTSVYAEAEFYDLATAGQIDAQEFRQVAAGDVMTIALAGTGWSVDVANVRTLRTYSIENTNPLALLREVQKNHGGDLVFDNRNHRVSLVTNSGRDNGVAFFYGKGLSDPKRVIDTTSLITRIYARNADGQTIASVNNGVPYVEDYSHTSEVRSATYDFKSGTSPYTMLAMANATLANRSKPSYSYEVTVADTGNELDAFDAGDFVTVVDEEIGISDTQRIVRLEYDIIKPWRSGITLSAKLRELGSSESTDAGLLTTDAGASAFDLVPFNLLLNARFDNGLAHWASLGAEVVDGEGTGDQAVMFSGPGERWIEQTVTPDNRESYAFSFDVRSTGPTGFVPDLGVEAVVTYADGTSETIQLEIS
;
A
#
# COMPACT_ATOMS: atom_id res chain seq x y z
N MET A 1 -15.29 -46.52 -15.41
CA MET A 1 -13.90 -47.03 -15.23
C MET A 1 -12.91 -46.14 -15.96
N GLN A 2 -11.99 -45.47 -15.23
CA GLN A 2 -10.99 -44.54 -15.81
C GLN A 2 -9.57 -45.11 -15.96
N ARG A 3 -9.23 -46.27 -15.36
CA ARG A 3 -7.88 -46.81 -15.48
C ARG A 3 -7.79 -48.29 -15.23
N ILE A 4 -7.08 -48.98 -16.11
CA ILE A 4 -6.70 -50.38 -15.92
C ILE A 4 -5.27 -50.40 -15.32
N ALA A 5 -5.08 -51.11 -14.21
CA ALA A 5 -3.80 -51.24 -13.52
C ALA A 5 -3.55 -52.69 -13.07
N PRO A 6 -2.35 -53.27 -13.29
CA PRO A 6 -2.04 -54.63 -12.86
C PRO A 6 -2.21 -54.90 -11.36
N ALA A 7 -1.98 -53.88 -10.52
CA ALA A 7 -2.11 -53.97 -9.07
C ALA A 7 -3.56 -54.12 -8.57
N SER A 8 -4.57 -53.82 -9.40
CA SER A 8 -5.99 -53.96 -9.05
C SER A 8 -6.48 -55.42 -9.09
N GLY A 9 -5.70 -56.35 -9.66
CA GLY A 9 -6.06 -57.76 -9.75
C GLY A 9 -7.27 -57.99 -10.66
N LEU A 10 -8.42 -58.36 -10.07
CA LEU A 10 -9.67 -58.64 -10.78
C LEU A 10 -10.75 -57.57 -10.60
N ASP A 11 -10.62 -56.67 -9.61
CA ASP A 11 -11.65 -55.69 -9.27
C ASP A 11 -11.11 -54.26 -9.41
N TYR A 12 -11.77 -53.44 -10.22
CA TYR A 12 -11.36 -52.09 -10.59
C TYR A 12 -12.40 -51.09 -10.10
N ALA A 13 -12.00 -50.19 -9.21
CA ALA A 13 -12.88 -49.17 -8.67
C ALA A 13 -13.40 -48.24 -9.77
N ASP A 14 -14.68 -47.86 -9.69
CA ASP A 14 -15.20 -46.77 -10.50
C ASP A 14 -14.62 -45.42 -10.03
N ALA A 15 -14.44 -44.50 -10.98
CA ALA A 15 -13.79 -43.22 -10.73
C ALA A 15 -14.63 -42.25 -9.88
N VAL A 16 -15.96 -42.33 -10.01
CA VAL A 16 -16.89 -41.43 -9.30
C VAL A 16 -17.26 -41.99 -7.93
N THR A 17 -17.32 -43.31 -7.80
CA THR A 17 -17.73 -43.98 -6.55
C THR A 17 -16.88 -45.23 -6.34
N PRO A 18 -15.75 -45.14 -5.62
CA PRO A 18 -14.78 -46.24 -5.53
C PRO A 18 -15.28 -47.55 -4.91
N SER A 19 -16.46 -47.56 -4.26
CA SER A 19 -17.11 -48.78 -3.76
C SER A 19 -17.88 -49.55 -4.85
N ARG A 20 -18.07 -48.97 -6.04
CA ARG A 20 -18.59 -49.66 -7.22
C ARG A 20 -17.42 -50.29 -7.96
N MET A 21 -17.42 -51.61 -8.11
CA MET A 21 -16.31 -52.35 -8.70
C MET A 21 -16.68 -52.91 -10.08
N TRP A 22 -15.84 -52.65 -11.06
CA TRP A 22 -15.80 -53.36 -12.34
C TRP A 22 -14.99 -54.65 -12.17
N GLN A 23 -15.52 -55.78 -12.60
CA GLN A 23 -14.94 -57.11 -12.46
C GLN A 23 -14.33 -57.56 -13.80
N ARG A 24 -13.06 -57.96 -13.80
CA ARG A 24 -12.43 -58.62 -14.95
C ARG A 24 -12.85 -60.08 -15.00
N VAL A 25 -13.47 -60.47 -16.11
CA VAL A 25 -13.67 -61.87 -16.49
C VAL A 25 -12.37 -62.36 -17.12
N VAL A 26 -11.62 -63.17 -16.38
CA VAL A 26 -10.32 -63.70 -16.83
C VAL A 26 -10.54 -64.68 -17.97
N GLY A 27 -10.04 -64.35 -19.15
CA GLY A 27 -10.01 -65.26 -20.28
C GLY A 27 -8.78 -66.16 -20.34
N GLY A 28 -8.54 -66.69 -21.54
CA GLY A 28 -7.41 -67.55 -21.88
C GLY A 28 -6.04 -66.86 -21.74
N ALA A 29 -4.97 -67.64 -21.95
CA ALA A 29 -3.59 -67.23 -21.71
C ALA A 29 -3.09 -66.02 -22.53
N ASN A 30 -3.89 -65.54 -23.49
CA ASN A 30 -3.58 -64.41 -24.37
C ASN A 30 -4.22 -63.08 -23.91
N ASP A 31 -5.04 -63.10 -22.85
CA ASP A 31 -5.59 -61.92 -22.22
C ASP A 31 -4.58 -61.24 -21.29
N GLY A 32 -4.36 -59.93 -21.45
CA GLY A 32 -3.38 -59.25 -20.61
C GLY A 32 -3.30 -57.74 -20.77
N TYR A 33 -2.55 -57.14 -19.85
CA TYR A 33 -2.24 -55.72 -19.86
C TYR A 33 -1.30 -55.37 -21.01
N VAL A 34 -1.69 -54.39 -21.82
CA VAL A 34 -0.87 -53.81 -22.88
C VAL A 34 -0.52 -52.38 -22.48
N ALA A 35 0.63 -51.84 -22.89
CA ALA A 35 0.93 -50.43 -22.68
C ALA A 35 0.07 -49.55 -23.60
N GLY A 36 -0.53 -48.49 -23.06
CA GLY A 36 -1.40 -47.53 -23.73
C GLY A 36 -1.02 -46.07 -23.46
N GLN A 37 -1.76 -45.14 -24.05
CA GLN A 37 -1.50 -43.70 -23.91
C GLN A 37 -1.83 -43.17 -22.50
N TRP A 38 -2.84 -43.75 -21.85
CA TRP A 38 -3.35 -43.32 -20.54
C TRP A 38 -2.95 -44.25 -19.37
N GLY A 39 -2.14 -45.29 -19.64
CA GLY A 39 -1.78 -46.28 -18.63
C GLY A 39 -1.50 -47.64 -19.22
N TYR A 40 -1.95 -48.67 -18.51
CA TYR A 40 -2.21 -49.96 -19.14
C TYR A 40 -3.64 -49.96 -19.68
N GLN A 41 -3.82 -50.63 -20.80
CA GLN A 41 -5.08 -50.97 -21.44
C GLN A 41 -5.22 -52.50 -21.44
N MET A 42 -6.41 -53.07 -21.63
CA MET A 42 -6.60 -54.53 -21.61
C MET A 42 -6.75 -55.09 -23.02
N GLY A 43 -5.83 -55.97 -23.40
CA GLY A 43 -6.01 -56.87 -24.54
C GLY A 43 -6.88 -58.06 -24.13
N LEU A 44 -8.00 -58.24 -24.82
CA LEU A 44 -8.95 -59.34 -24.62
C LEU A 44 -9.09 -60.18 -25.90
N ASN A 45 -9.22 -61.49 -25.74
CA ASN A 45 -9.57 -62.45 -26.79
C ASN A 45 -8.65 -62.39 -28.02
N GLN A 46 -7.35 -62.16 -27.78
CA GLN A 46 -6.38 -61.77 -28.80
C GLN A 46 -6.10 -62.86 -29.86
N VAL A 47 -6.28 -64.14 -29.53
CA VAL A 47 -5.92 -65.25 -30.43
C VAL A 47 -7.14 -66.03 -30.88
N ASN A 48 -8.02 -66.42 -29.97
CA ASN A 48 -9.26 -67.11 -30.32
C ASN A 48 -10.39 -66.78 -29.33
N PRO A 49 -11.35 -65.91 -29.68
CA PRO A 49 -12.43 -65.48 -28.79
C PRO A 49 -13.33 -66.61 -28.30
N ALA A 50 -13.43 -67.72 -29.04
CA ALA A 50 -14.23 -68.88 -28.64
C ALA A 50 -13.59 -69.69 -27.49
N THR A 51 -12.28 -69.57 -27.29
CA THR A 51 -11.54 -70.26 -26.21
C THR A 51 -10.93 -69.31 -25.18
N ASP A 52 -10.61 -68.08 -25.58
CA ASP A 52 -10.12 -67.05 -24.68
C ASP A 52 -11.27 -66.56 -23.77
N GLN A 53 -12.44 -66.22 -24.29
CA GLN A 53 -13.66 -65.88 -23.52
C GLN A 53 -13.53 -64.73 -22.49
N GLY A 54 -12.52 -63.88 -22.64
CA GLY A 54 -12.23 -62.74 -21.77
C GLY A 54 -13.24 -61.60 -21.88
N GLY A 55 -13.39 -60.82 -20.81
CA GLY A 55 -14.33 -59.70 -20.76
C GLY A 55 -14.18 -58.85 -19.50
N PHE A 56 -14.99 -57.80 -19.42
CA PHE A 56 -15.20 -57.04 -18.18
C PHE A 56 -16.69 -57.01 -17.87
N LYS A 57 -17.04 -56.81 -16.60
CA LYS A 57 -18.40 -56.78 -16.12
C LYS A 57 -18.57 -55.69 -15.07
N LEU A 58 -19.58 -54.83 -15.19
CA LEU A 58 -20.04 -53.99 -14.08
C LEU A 58 -21.30 -54.65 -13.48
N PRO A 59 -21.22 -55.22 -12.27
CA PRO A 59 -22.39 -55.78 -11.60
C PRO A 59 -23.46 -54.72 -11.37
N HIS A 60 -24.72 -55.12 -11.43
CA HIS A 60 -25.85 -54.23 -11.18
C HIS A 60 -25.83 -53.65 -9.76
N PHE A 61 -26.04 -52.35 -9.66
CA PHE A 61 -26.33 -51.64 -8.41
C PHE A 61 -27.50 -50.68 -8.62
N SER A 62 -28.18 -50.31 -7.52
CA SER A 62 -29.30 -49.37 -7.55
C SER A 62 -28.88 -48.03 -8.17
N GLY A 63 -29.56 -47.64 -9.25
CA GLY A 63 -29.25 -46.43 -10.01
C GLY A 63 -28.20 -46.60 -11.12
N LEU A 64 -27.70 -47.80 -11.44
CA LEU A 64 -26.85 -48.01 -12.62
C LEU A 64 -27.58 -47.68 -13.93
N TRP A 65 -28.86 -48.06 -14.02
CA TRP A 65 -29.73 -47.80 -15.16
C TRP A 65 -30.77 -46.75 -14.80
N PRO A 66 -30.98 -45.73 -15.64
CA PRO A 66 -31.97 -44.70 -15.36
C PRO A 66 -33.39 -45.22 -15.65
N SER A 67 -34.36 -44.75 -14.87
CA SER A 67 -35.78 -45.04 -15.08
C SER A 67 -36.47 -44.03 -16.01
N ASN A 68 -35.86 -42.86 -16.21
CA ASN A 68 -36.28 -41.80 -17.11
C ASN A 68 -35.05 -40.96 -17.55
N GLY A 69 -35.25 -39.98 -18.45
CA GLY A 69 -34.15 -39.12 -18.91
C GLY A 69 -33.24 -39.82 -19.94
N LYS A 70 -31.92 -39.62 -19.82
CA LYS A 70 -30.92 -40.10 -20.80
C LYS A 70 -29.98 -41.13 -20.18
N LEU A 71 -29.63 -42.17 -20.94
CA LEU A 71 -28.52 -43.08 -20.69
C LEU A 71 -27.43 -42.81 -21.74
N LEU A 72 -26.21 -42.54 -21.30
CA LEU A 72 -25.03 -42.46 -22.13
C LEU A 72 -24.11 -43.61 -21.75
N MET A 73 -23.71 -44.44 -22.72
CA MET A 73 -22.68 -45.46 -22.50
C MET A 73 -21.69 -45.48 -23.67
N GLY A 74 -20.42 -45.72 -23.38
CA GLY A 74 -19.38 -45.80 -24.40
C GLY A 74 -18.03 -46.20 -23.84
N LEU A 75 -17.08 -46.50 -24.72
CA LEU A 75 -15.75 -46.95 -24.35
C LEU A 75 -14.70 -46.57 -25.40
N TRP A 76 -13.45 -46.42 -24.96
CA TRP A 76 -12.30 -46.48 -25.86
C TRP A 76 -12.08 -47.95 -26.27
N THR A 77 -12.10 -48.21 -27.57
CA THR A 77 -12.00 -49.55 -28.17
C THR A 77 -11.10 -49.55 -29.40
N ARG A 78 -10.39 -50.67 -29.60
CA ARG A 78 -9.75 -51.05 -30.85
C ARG A 78 -9.90 -52.55 -31.10
N GLN A 79 -10.61 -52.96 -32.15
CA GLN A 79 -10.80 -54.36 -32.53
C GLN A 79 -9.69 -54.84 -33.48
N SER A 80 -9.20 -56.07 -33.29
CA SER A 80 -8.24 -56.70 -34.22
C SER A 80 -8.95 -57.48 -35.33
N TYR A 81 -10.17 -57.95 -35.08
CA TYR A 81 -11.02 -58.66 -36.02
C TYR A 81 -12.51 -58.51 -35.62
N VAL A 82 -13.41 -58.42 -36.59
CA VAL A 82 -14.86 -58.35 -36.37
C VAL A 82 -15.55 -59.64 -36.79
N MET A 83 -16.43 -60.15 -35.92
CA MET A 83 -17.22 -61.37 -36.14
C MET A 83 -18.65 -61.03 -36.50
N ALA A 84 -19.49 -62.05 -36.72
CA ALA A 84 -20.94 -61.90 -36.95
C ALA A 84 -21.57 -60.87 -36.00
N HIS A 85 -21.30 -61.02 -34.70
CA HIS A 85 -21.66 -60.09 -33.63
C HIS A 85 -20.47 -59.93 -32.69
N SER A 86 -19.91 -58.72 -32.60
CA SER A 86 -18.80 -58.39 -31.71
C SER A 86 -19.30 -57.40 -30.64
N PRO A 87 -19.75 -57.89 -29.47
CA PRO A 87 -20.30 -57.05 -28.39
C PRO A 87 -19.22 -56.10 -27.85
N LEU A 88 -19.52 -54.80 -27.80
CA LEU A 88 -18.66 -53.81 -27.15
C LEU A 88 -19.12 -53.56 -25.71
N MET A 89 -20.41 -53.24 -25.54
CA MET A 89 -21.08 -53.01 -24.26
C MET A 89 -22.49 -53.59 -24.32
N SER A 90 -22.85 -54.47 -23.39
CA SER A 90 -24.03 -55.34 -23.50
C SER A 90 -24.73 -55.53 -22.15
N THR A 91 -26.05 -55.30 -22.13
CA THR A 91 -26.92 -55.71 -21.01
C THR A 91 -27.69 -57.01 -21.29
N ARG A 92 -27.40 -57.67 -22.42
CA ARG A 92 -28.08 -58.89 -22.88
C ARG A 92 -27.60 -60.18 -22.20
N GLY A 93 -26.59 -60.11 -21.33
CA GLY A 93 -26.11 -61.25 -20.56
C GLY A 93 -27.10 -61.73 -19.50
N GLY A 94 -27.91 -60.82 -18.95
CA GLY A 94 -28.86 -61.08 -17.87
C GLY A 94 -30.33 -61.16 -18.31
N SER A 95 -31.22 -61.32 -17.33
CA SER A 95 -32.67 -61.51 -17.52
C SER A 95 -33.49 -60.24 -17.80
N SER A 96 -32.88 -59.04 -17.74
CA SER A 96 -33.57 -57.75 -17.84
C SER A 96 -32.75 -56.74 -18.67
N PRO A 97 -32.60 -56.95 -20.00
CA PRO A 97 -31.77 -56.10 -20.85
C PRO A 97 -32.37 -54.70 -21.08
N VAL A 98 -31.55 -53.77 -21.54
CA VAL A 98 -31.96 -52.40 -21.92
C VAL A 98 -31.22 -51.86 -23.15
N ALA A 99 -29.91 -52.05 -23.24
CA ALA A 99 -29.07 -51.55 -24.33
C ALA A 99 -27.99 -52.57 -24.76
N TYR A 100 -27.57 -52.48 -26.02
CA TYR A 100 -26.51 -53.30 -26.61
C TYR A 100 -25.80 -52.51 -27.71
N LEU A 101 -24.51 -52.28 -27.53
CA LEU A 101 -23.59 -51.64 -28.47
C LEU A 101 -22.59 -52.68 -28.97
N ALA A 102 -22.41 -52.78 -30.28
CA ALA A 102 -21.58 -53.80 -30.91
C ALA A 102 -21.06 -53.35 -32.28
N THR A 103 -20.17 -54.16 -32.88
CA THR A 103 -19.92 -54.16 -34.32
C THR A 103 -20.46 -55.43 -34.98
N ALA A 104 -20.76 -55.32 -36.27
CA ALA A 104 -21.25 -56.42 -37.11
C ALA A 104 -20.09 -57.09 -37.90
N ALA A 105 -20.39 -58.17 -38.63
CA ALA A 105 -19.42 -58.76 -39.59
C ALA A 105 -18.99 -57.77 -40.70
N SER A 106 -19.86 -56.84 -41.07
CA SER A 106 -19.52 -55.71 -41.95
C SER A 106 -18.69 -54.62 -41.26
N GLY A 107 -18.31 -54.83 -40.01
CA GLY A 107 -17.63 -53.88 -39.12
C GLY A 107 -18.48 -52.71 -38.62
N ARG A 108 -19.46 -52.26 -39.41
CA ARG A 108 -20.47 -51.23 -39.07
C ARG A 108 -20.90 -51.30 -37.60
N LEU A 109 -20.97 -50.14 -36.95
CA LEU A 109 -21.52 -50.05 -35.61
C LEU A 109 -22.98 -50.50 -35.60
N ARG A 110 -23.40 -51.14 -34.52
CA ARG A 110 -24.76 -51.60 -34.28
C ARG A 110 -25.20 -51.22 -32.89
N HIS A 111 -26.43 -50.73 -32.77
CA HIS A 111 -27.12 -50.61 -31.49
C HIS A 111 -28.46 -51.33 -31.47
N GLN A 112 -28.79 -51.89 -30.31
CA GLN A 112 -30.11 -52.40 -30.00
C GLN A 112 -30.60 -51.81 -28.67
N VAL A 113 -31.92 -51.69 -28.52
CA VAL A 113 -32.59 -51.21 -27.30
C VAL A 113 -33.73 -52.17 -26.96
N TYR A 114 -33.99 -52.40 -25.68
CA TYR A 114 -34.92 -53.42 -25.19
C TYR A 114 -35.99 -52.87 -24.24
N SER A 115 -37.17 -53.48 -24.29
CA SER A 115 -38.27 -53.24 -23.35
C SER A 115 -38.10 -54.01 -22.04
N SER A 116 -38.94 -53.72 -21.05
CA SER A 116 -38.99 -54.46 -19.77
C SER A 116 -39.37 -55.94 -19.91
N THR A 117 -39.93 -56.36 -21.05
CA THR A 117 -40.19 -57.78 -21.37
C THR A 117 -39.04 -58.45 -22.14
N GLY A 118 -37.92 -57.73 -22.37
CA GLY A 118 -36.80 -58.20 -23.17
C GLY A 118 -37.03 -58.19 -24.68
N ALA A 119 -38.13 -57.61 -25.16
CA ALA A 119 -38.38 -57.47 -26.59
C ALA A 119 -37.52 -56.35 -27.19
N SER A 120 -37.01 -56.56 -28.41
CA SER A 120 -36.23 -55.56 -29.14
C SER A 120 -37.13 -54.40 -29.61
N LEU A 121 -36.74 -53.18 -29.26
CA LEU A 121 -37.40 -51.92 -29.64
C LEU A 121 -36.66 -51.18 -30.76
N LEU A 122 -35.38 -51.51 -30.94
CA LEU A 122 -34.51 -51.03 -32.01
C LEU A 122 -33.46 -52.10 -32.30
N ASP A 123 -33.16 -52.31 -33.58
CA ASP A 123 -32.00 -53.05 -34.04
C ASP A 123 -31.48 -52.41 -35.31
N GLN A 124 -30.47 -51.56 -35.18
CA GLN A 124 -30.01 -50.68 -36.24
C GLN A 124 -28.50 -50.75 -36.41
N TYR A 125 -28.07 -50.68 -37.66
CA TYR A 125 -26.68 -50.66 -38.09
C TYR A 125 -26.40 -49.29 -38.71
N GLU A 126 -25.30 -48.66 -38.34
CA GLU A 126 -24.94 -47.32 -38.80
C GLU A 126 -23.70 -47.31 -39.69
N ASP A 127 -23.74 -46.43 -40.69
CA ASP A 127 -22.62 -46.15 -41.58
C ASP A 127 -21.73 -45.08 -40.97
N THR A 128 -20.79 -45.53 -40.15
CA THR A 128 -19.63 -44.74 -39.75
C THR A 128 -18.67 -44.55 -40.94
N PRO A 129 -17.96 -43.41 -41.04
CA PRO A 129 -16.81 -43.30 -41.94
C PRO A 129 -15.68 -44.28 -41.57
N TRP A 130 -15.70 -44.82 -40.35
CA TRP A 130 -14.75 -45.81 -39.84
C TRP A 130 -15.47 -47.14 -39.68
N VAL A 131 -15.50 -47.91 -40.77
CA VAL A 131 -16.27 -49.15 -40.90
C VAL A 131 -15.76 -50.24 -39.94
N GLN A 132 -14.61 -50.07 -39.26
CA GLN A 132 -14.14 -50.92 -38.16
C GLN A 132 -13.37 -50.06 -37.13
N THR A 133 -13.27 -50.54 -35.89
CA THR A 133 -12.46 -49.91 -34.83
C THR A 133 -10.98 -50.33 -34.91
N LEU A 134 -10.35 -50.25 -36.10
CA LEU A 134 -8.94 -50.64 -36.28
C LEU A 134 -7.93 -49.65 -35.67
N GLY A 135 -8.30 -48.37 -35.61
CA GLY A 135 -7.63 -47.35 -34.79
C GLY A 135 -8.37 -47.16 -33.47
N TRP A 136 -7.72 -46.48 -32.51
CA TRP A 136 -8.39 -46.12 -31.25
C TRP A 136 -9.60 -45.23 -31.52
N GLN A 137 -10.77 -45.73 -31.15
CA GLN A 137 -12.03 -45.02 -31.26
C GLN A 137 -12.77 -45.03 -29.93
N PHE A 138 -13.26 -43.87 -29.51
CA PHE A 138 -14.32 -43.84 -28.53
C PHE A 138 -15.60 -44.16 -29.29
N VAL A 139 -16.34 -45.16 -28.86
CA VAL A 139 -17.62 -45.55 -29.46
C VAL A 139 -18.68 -45.49 -28.38
N GLY A 140 -19.78 -44.78 -28.64
CA GLY A 140 -20.85 -44.64 -27.66
C GLY A 140 -22.25 -44.61 -28.24
N GLN A 141 -23.20 -44.90 -27.36
CA GLN A 141 -24.64 -44.88 -27.57
C GLN A 141 -25.26 -43.91 -26.57
N LEU A 142 -26.02 -42.95 -27.09
CA LEU A 142 -26.99 -42.18 -26.33
C LEU A 142 -28.37 -42.84 -26.50
N LEU A 143 -29.10 -43.00 -25.41
CA LEU A 143 -30.47 -43.49 -25.34
C LEU A 143 -31.30 -42.48 -24.54
N ASP A 144 -32.34 -41.92 -25.15
CA ASP A 144 -33.26 -40.99 -24.51
C ASP A 144 -34.61 -41.69 -24.27
N TYR A 145 -34.98 -41.85 -23.00
CA TYR A 145 -36.22 -42.50 -22.60
C TYR A 145 -37.44 -41.62 -22.82
N GLY A 146 -37.28 -40.30 -22.69
CA GLY A 146 -38.36 -39.32 -22.84
C GLY A 146 -38.70 -39.05 -24.30
N ALA A 147 -37.67 -38.86 -25.13
CA ALA A 147 -37.83 -38.73 -26.57
C ALA A 147 -38.07 -40.08 -27.28
N GLN A 148 -37.82 -41.21 -26.59
CA GLN A 148 -37.83 -42.57 -27.15
C GLN A 148 -36.95 -42.67 -28.41
N THR A 149 -35.68 -42.27 -28.26
CA THR A 149 -34.69 -42.32 -29.34
C THR A 149 -33.37 -42.94 -28.88
N SER A 150 -32.60 -43.47 -29.83
CA SER A 150 -31.18 -43.77 -29.62
C SER A 150 -30.34 -43.25 -30.77
N GLN A 151 -29.09 -42.89 -30.47
CA GLN A 151 -28.15 -42.32 -31.41
C GLN A 151 -26.75 -42.86 -31.11
N LEU A 152 -26.00 -43.20 -32.16
CA LEU A 152 -24.60 -43.60 -32.04
C LEU A 152 -23.67 -42.42 -32.33
N PHE A 153 -22.47 -42.47 -31.76
CA PHE A 153 -21.40 -41.54 -32.06
C PHE A 153 -20.04 -42.22 -31.91
N SER A 154 -19.02 -41.66 -32.53
CA SER A 154 -17.64 -42.08 -32.33
C SER A 154 -16.63 -40.97 -32.58
N VAL A 155 -15.44 -41.13 -32.00
CA VAL A 155 -14.30 -40.19 -32.11
C VAL A 155 -13.03 -40.99 -32.37
N LEU A 156 -12.30 -40.67 -33.44
CA LEU A 156 -10.94 -41.19 -33.67
C LEU A 156 -9.94 -40.47 -32.76
N ALA A 157 -9.15 -41.21 -31.98
CA ALA A 157 -8.10 -40.63 -31.13
C ALA A 157 -7.03 -39.88 -31.96
N GLU A 158 -6.54 -40.53 -33.02
CA GLU A 158 -5.42 -40.05 -33.85
C GLU A 158 -5.72 -38.66 -34.43
N THR A 159 -6.74 -38.55 -35.27
CA THR A 159 -7.12 -37.31 -35.94
C THR A 159 -7.96 -36.39 -35.07
N GLY A 160 -8.72 -36.92 -34.10
CA GLY A 160 -9.78 -36.17 -33.41
C GLY A 160 -11.04 -36.01 -34.27
N ALA A 161 -11.11 -36.66 -35.43
CA ALA A 161 -12.31 -36.64 -36.25
C ALA A 161 -13.47 -37.32 -35.52
N SER A 162 -14.61 -36.64 -35.49
CA SER A 162 -15.82 -37.09 -34.80
C SER A 162 -16.95 -37.38 -35.79
N TRP A 163 -17.83 -38.30 -35.41
CA TRP A 163 -19.02 -38.67 -36.16
C TRP A 163 -20.18 -38.83 -35.18
N ILE A 164 -21.32 -38.28 -35.55
CA ILE A 164 -22.58 -38.43 -34.84
C ILE A 164 -23.58 -39.01 -35.84
N GLY A 165 -24.08 -40.20 -35.53
CA GLY A 165 -25.02 -40.92 -36.37
C GLY A 165 -26.43 -40.30 -36.36
N PRO A 166 -27.34 -40.79 -37.22
CA PRO A 166 -28.73 -40.35 -37.21
C PRO A 166 -29.43 -40.67 -35.88
N VAL A 167 -30.35 -39.79 -35.47
CA VAL A 167 -31.27 -40.08 -34.36
C VAL A 167 -32.28 -41.14 -34.82
N ARG A 168 -32.39 -42.26 -34.08
CA ARG A 168 -33.31 -43.36 -34.38
C ARG A 168 -34.46 -43.40 -33.38
N ALA A 169 -35.69 -43.33 -33.87
CA ALA A 169 -36.87 -43.54 -33.05
C ALA A 169 -36.99 -45.02 -32.63
N LEU A 170 -37.50 -45.26 -31.42
CA LEU A 170 -37.73 -46.58 -30.87
C LEU A 170 -39.17 -47.03 -31.11
N ALA A 171 -39.40 -48.34 -31.19
CA ALA A 171 -40.75 -48.90 -31.33
C ALA A 171 -41.58 -48.88 -30.02
N GLY A 172 -41.08 -48.28 -28.94
CA GLY A 172 -41.74 -48.20 -27.64
C GLY A 172 -40.79 -47.78 -26.51
N THR A 173 -41.26 -47.86 -25.26
CA THR A 173 -40.52 -47.41 -24.07
C THR A 173 -39.37 -48.36 -23.71
N PRO A 174 -38.11 -47.87 -23.59
CA PRO A 174 -37.00 -48.67 -23.08
C PRO A 174 -37.26 -49.19 -21.66
N ASN A 175 -36.60 -50.28 -21.27
CA ASN A 175 -36.73 -50.88 -19.95
C ASN A 175 -36.38 -49.88 -18.82
N PRO A 176 -37.38 -49.39 -18.03
CA PRO A 176 -37.16 -48.35 -17.01
C PRO A 176 -36.76 -48.94 -15.65
N ALA A 177 -36.64 -50.26 -15.54
CA ALA A 177 -36.32 -50.99 -14.32
C ALA A 177 -35.34 -52.14 -14.61
N SER A 178 -34.36 -51.87 -15.47
CA SER A 178 -33.29 -52.82 -15.79
C SER A 178 -32.54 -53.22 -14.52
N THR A 179 -32.34 -54.52 -14.34
CA THR A 179 -31.48 -55.12 -13.30
C THR A 179 -30.35 -55.94 -13.91
N ALA A 180 -30.09 -55.78 -15.21
CA ALA A 180 -28.99 -56.46 -15.86
C ALA A 180 -27.64 -55.90 -15.39
N ASP A 181 -26.66 -56.78 -15.35
CA ASP A 181 -25.25 -56.38 -15.33
C ASP A 181 -24.85 -55.80 -16.71
N LEU A 182 -23.75 -55.04 -16.75
CA LEU A 182 -23.15 -54.59 -18.00
C LEU A 182 -21.92 -55.44 -18.33
N ASP A 183 -22.01 -56.25 -19.37
CA ASP A 183 -20.87 -56.97 -19.95
C ASP A 183 -20.15 -56.07 -20.97
N VAL A 184 -18.83 -56.02 -20.90
CA VAL A 184 -17.93 -55.35 -21.85
C VAL A 184 -17.11 -56.42 -22.58
N TYR A 185 -17.02 -56.29 -23.90
CA TYR A 185 -16.35 -57.24 -24.80
C TYR A 185 -16.91 -58.67 -24.81
N ALA A 186 -18.02 -58.93 -24.12
CA ALA A 186 -18.64 -60.24 -24.02
C ALA A 186 -20.18 -60.17 -24.11
N LEU A 187 -20.77 -61.29 -24.53
CA LEU A 187 -22.19 -61.64 -24.37
C LEU A 187 -22.23 -63.15 -24.11
N GLN A 188 -21.95 -63.52 -22.87
CA GLN A 188 -21.73 -64.90 -22.45
C GLN A 188 -22.95 -65.79 -22.70
N SER A 189 -24.16 -65.25 -22.47
CA SER A 189 -25.44 -65.95 -22.66
C SER A 189 -25.71 -66.41 -24.11
N ALA A 190 -25.03 -65.83 -25.10
CA ALA A 190 -25.14 -66.19 -26.50
C ALA A 190 -23.80 -66.63 -27.13
N GLY A 191 -22.74 -66.82 -26.33
CA GLY A 191 -21.44 -67.30 -26.80
C GLY A 191 -20.68 -66.36 -27.73
N TYR A 192 -20.82 -65.04 -27.57
CA TYR A 192 -20.08 -64.04 -28.35
C TYR A 192 -19.06 -63.28 -27.49
N TRP A 193 -17.85 -63.12 -28.01
CA TRP A 193 -16.77 -62.34 -27.41
C TRP A 193 -16.09 -61.49 -28.49
N THR A 194 -15.53 -60.35 -28.09
CA THR A 194 -14.85 -59.40 -28.99
C THR A 194 -13.34 -59.53 -28.85
N THR A 195 -12.67 -59.71 -30.00
CA THR A 195 -11.20 -59.66 -30.11
C THR A 195 -10.73 -58.22 -30.25
N GLY A 196 -9.90 -57.77 -29.32
CA GLY A 196 -9.32 -56.43 -29.39
C GLY A 196 -8.77 -55.92 -28.07
N VAL A 197 -8.54 -54.62 -28.03
CA VAL A 197 -8.03 -53.88 -26.87
C VAL A 197 -9.07 -52.85 -26.46
N PHE A 198 -9.34 -52.73 -25.17
CA PHE A 198 -10.18 -51.66 -24.62
C PHE A 198 -9.45 -51.00 -23.44
N ASP A 199 -9.83 -49.77 -23.11
CA ASP A 199 -9.26 -49.02 -21.99
C ASP A 199 -10.39 -48.46 -21.10
N GLU A 200 -10.71 -47.18 -21.20
CA GLU A 200 -11.77 -46.57 -20.39
C GLU A 200 -13.18 -46.96 -20.86
N ALA A 201 -14.11 -47.06 -19.91
CA ALA A 201 -15.53 -47.28 -20.17
C ALA A 201 -16.40 -46.36 -19.28
N LEU A 202 -17.38 -45.73 -19.92
CA LEU A 202 -18.31 -44.75 -19.36
C LEU A 202 -19.74 -45.30 -19.34
N VAL A 203 -20.44 -45.10 -18.22
CA VAL A 203 -21.89 -45.15 -18.12
C VAL A 203 -22.32 -43.92 -17.32
N ALA A 204 -23.23 -43.12 -17.85
CA ALA A 204 -23.68 -41.87 -17.24
C ALA A 204 -25.17 -41.61 -17.51
N HIS A 205 -25.76 -40.73 -16.71
CA HIS A 205 -27.15 -40.28 -16.85
C HIS A 205 -27.17 -38.76 -17.08
N PRO A 206 -26.99 -38.29 -18.32
CA PRO A 206 -26.89 -36.86 -18.57
C PRO A 206 -28.21 -36.12 -18.28
N GLY A 207 -28.09 -34.90 -17.77
CA GLY A 207 -29.24 -34.02 -17.52
C GLY A 207 -29.96 -33.58 -18.79
N ALA A 208 -31.09 -32.89 -18.63
CA ALA A 208 -31.92 -32.44 -19.75
C ALA A 208 -31.19 -31.48 -20.71
N SER A 209 -30.22 -30.71 -20.22
CA SER A 209 -29.37 -29.78 -20.97
C SER A 209 -28.17 -30.42 -21.68
N PHE A 210 -28.02 -31.75 -21.64
CA PHE A 210 -26.87 -32.42 -22.25
C PHE A 210 -26.86 -32.28 -23.79
N ASP A 211 -25.78 -31.69 -24.29
CA ASP A 211 -25.51 -31.54 -25.72
C ASP A 211 -24.53 -32.63 -26.21
N LEU A 212 -24.99 -33.50 -27.11
CA LEU A 212 -24.16 -34.58 -27.66
C LEU A 212 -23.02 -34.05 -28.56
N PRO A 213 -23.25 -33.11 -29.50
CA PRO A 213 -22.17 -32.39 -30.19
C PRO A 213 -21.05 -31.87 -29.29
N GLY A 214 -21.37 -31.09 -28.26
CA GLY A 214 -20.40 -30.54 -27.30
C GLY A 214 -19.65 -31.62 -26.51
N PHE A 215 -20.34 -32.69 -26.08
CA PHE A 215 -19.66 -33.85 -25.46
C PHE A 215 -18.69 -34.54 -26.43
N VAL A 216 -19.11 -34.78 -27.66
CA VAL A 216 -18.31 -35.45 -28.69
C VAL A 216 -17.09 -34.61 -29.09
N ASP A 217 -17.24 -33.30 -29.19
CA ASP A 217 -16.12 -32.38 -29.40
C ASP A 217 -15.20 -32.36 -28.15
N SER A 218 -15.75 -32.35 -26.93
CA SER A 218 -14.96 -32.44 -25.69
C SER A 218 -14.13 -33.73 -25.61
N VAL A 219 -14.66 -34.88 -26.04
CA VAL A 219 -13.89 -36.13 -26.14
C VAL A 219 -12.78 -36.02 -27.20
N ALA A 220 -13.04 -35.36 -28.33
CA ALA A 220 -12.05 -35.14 -29.38
C ALA A 220 -10.94 -34.15 -28.98
N LEU A 221 -11.27 -33.08 -28.26
CA LEU A 221 -10.33 -32.03 -27.86
C LEU A 221 -9.68 -32.28 -26.48
N GLY A 222 -10.24 -33.18 -25.67
CA GLY A 222 -9.64 -33.64 -24.42
C GLY A 222 -8.32 -34.39 -24.61
N LYS A 223 -8.04 -34.92 -25.82
CA LYS A 223 -6.84 -35.72 -26.13
C LYS A 223 -5.50 -34.99 -25.93
N TRP A 224 -5.49 -33.65 -25.94
CA TRP A 224 -4.28 -32.87 -25.67
C TRP A 224 -3.98 -32.75 -24.17
N ALA A 225 -4.97 -32.96 -23.30
CA ALA A 225 -4.78 -32.99 -21.86
C ALA A 225 -3.78 -34.10 -21.49
N ASP A 226 -2.93 -33.83 -20.51
CA ASP A 226 -1.91 -34.80 -20.07
C ASP A 226 -2.04 -35.25 -18.62
N GLY A 227 -2.98 -34.67 -17.85
CA GLY A 227 -3.19 -35.00 -16.44
C GLY A 227 -3.33 -36.50 -16.15
N GLN A 228 -4.04 -37.24 -17.00
CA GLN A 228 -4.29 -38.69 -16.85
C GLN A 228 -3.25 -39.59 -17.55
N LYS A 229 -2.25 -39.05 -18.28
CA LYS A 229 -1.24 -39.90 -18.96
C LYS A 229 -0.40 -40.68 -17.93
N ASP A 230 0.09 -41.86 -18.30
CA ASP A 230 0.80 -42.75 -17.36
C ASP A 230 2.00 -42.05 -16.70
N ALA A 231 2.75 -41.25 -17.48
CA ALA A 231 3.90 -40.46 -17.02
C ALA A 231 3.56 -39.44 -15.91
N ASN A 232 2.30 -39.01 -15.81
CA ASN A 232 1.82 -38.02 -14.85
C ASN A 232 1.07 -38.63 -13.65
N ARG A 233 0.94 -39.96 -13.58
CA ARG A 233 0.11 -40.68 -12.58
C ARG A 233 0.49 -40.45 -11.11
N THR A 234 1.74 -40.13 -10.84
CA THR A 234 2.25 -39.79 -9.49
C THR A 234 2.46 -38.29 -9.31
N ARG A 235 2.29 -37.49 -10.37
CA ARG A 235 2.42 -36.03 -10.37
C ARG A 235 1.09 -35.36 -10.04
N TYR A 236 -0.01 -35.88 -10.57
CA TYR A 236 -1.33 -35.26 -10.44
C TYR A 236 -2.37 -36.22 -9.85
N THR A 237 -3.20 -35.69 -8.95
CA THR A 237 -4.45 -36.30 -8.51
C THR A 237 -5.59 -35.56 -9.18
N LEU A 238 -6.53 -36.30 -9.77
CA LEU A 238 -7.69 -35.71 -10.45
C LEU A 238 -8.96 -35.96 -9.65
N SER A 239 -9.84 -34.96 -9.64
CA SER A 239 -11.22 -35.03 -9.19
C SER A 239 -12.16 -34.61 -10.33
N GLU A 240 -13.48 -34.61 -10.10
CA GLU A 240 -14.45 -34.11 -11.09
C GLU A 240 -14.38 -32.60 -11.31
N SER A 241 -13.78 -31.83 -10.39
CA SER A 241 -13.78 -30.36 -10.41
C SER A 241 -12.39 -29.72 -10.50
N SER A 242 -11.33 -30.48 -10.26
CA SER A 242 -9.96 -29.95 -10.23
C SER A 242 -8.88 -31.02 -10.41
N ILE A 243 -7.70 -30.56 -10.80
CA ILE A 243 -6.45 -31.33 -10.81
C ILE A 243 -5.55 -30.76 -9.71
N THR A 244 -5.00 -31.60 -8.84
CA THR A 244 -4.09 -31.21 -7.76
C THR A 244 -2.71 -31.81 -7.97
N ALA A 245 -1.66 -31.00 -7.86
CA ALA A 245 -0.28 -31.45 -8.02
C ALA A 245 0.30 -32.05 -6.73
N GLN A 246 0.69 -33.32 -6.79
CA GLN A 246 1.47 -34.03 -5.76
C GLN A 246 2.97 -33.79 -5.91
N VAL A 247 3.42 -33.49 -7.13
CA VAL A 247 4.80 -33.13 -7.48
C VAL A 247 4.75 -31.95 -8.43
N ALA A 248 5.65 -30.98 -8.26
CA ALA A 248 5.73 -29.82 -9.14
C ALA A 248 5.96 -30.23 -10.61
N GLY A 249 5.32 -29.54 -11.53
CA GLY A 249 5.35 -29.85 -12.95
C GLY A 249 4.47 -28.93 -13.79
N THR A 250 4.36 -29.25 -15.07
CA THR A 250 3.54 -28.52 -16.03
C THR A 250 2.38 -29.39 -16.48
N LEU A 251 1.16 -28.90 -16.35
CA LEU A 251 -0.07 -29.55 -16.83
C LEU A 251 -0.40 -29.01 -18.23
N SER A 252 -0.61 -29.87 -19.22
CA SER A 252 -1.28 -29.50 -20.47
C SER A 252 -2.79 -29.67 -20.32
N THR A 253 -3.56 -28.64 -20.67
CA THR A 253 -5.02 -28.71 -20.74
C THR A 253 -5.48 -29.45 -22.01
N GLY A 254 -6.76 -29.82 -22.05
CA GLY A 254 -7.46 -30.05 -23.33
C GLY A 254 -7.49 -28.75 -24.15
N ALA A 255 -7.89 -28.86 -25.42
CA ALA A 255 -8.18 -27.67 -26.22
C ALA A 255 -9.68 -27.34 -26.23
N GLU A 256 -9.99 -26.10 -26.55
CA GLU A 256 -11.34 -25.58 -26.70
C GLU A 256 -11.45 -24.78 -28.00
N ARG A 257 -12.65 -24.76 -28.60
CA ARG A 257 -12.94 -23.92 -29.78
C ARG A 257 -13.27 -22.51 -29.35
N VAL A 258 -12.52 -21.55 -29.87
CA VAL A 258 -12.65 -20.14 -29.51
C VAL A 258 -12.70 -19.26 -30.74
N SER A 259 -13.41 -18.14 -30.65
CA SER A 259 -13.43 -17.11 -31.69
C SER A 259 -13.56 -15.71 -31.08
N TRP A 260 -12.69 -14.79 -31.47
CA TRP A 260 -12.72 -13.37 -31.08
C TRP A 260 -12.11 -12.48 -32.16
N SER A 261 -12.54 -11.21 -32.20
CA SER A 261 -12.04 -10.17 -33.10
C SER A 261 -11.22 -9.08 -32.41
N ALA A 262 -11.16 -9.10 -31.08
CA ALA A 262 -10.36 -8.20 -30.25
C ALA A 262 -9.60 -9.04 -29.21
N GLN A 263 -8.41 -8.60 -28.82
CA GLN A 263 -7.52 -9.34 -27.93
C GLN A 263 -8.21 -9.57 -26.57
N PRO A 264 -8.39 -10.82 -26.12
CA PRO A 264 -9.03 -11.11 -24.85
C PRO A 264 -8.10 -10.82 -23.67
N VAL A 265 -8.68 -10.53 -22.51
CA VAL A 265 -7.97 -10.45 -21.23
C VAL A 265 -8.09 -11.80 -20.52
N VAL A 266 -7.01 -12.24 -19.90
CA VAL A 266 -6.97 -13.49 -19.14
C VAL A 266 -7.04 -13.15 -17.66
N THR A 267 -8.05 -13.65 -16.96
CA THR A 267 -8.35 -13.30 -15.57
C THR A 267 -8.34 -14.55 -14.69
N GLY A 268 -7.65 -14.48 -13.54
CA GLY A 268 -7.51 -15.61 -12.61
C GLY A 268 -6.52 -16.72 -13.02
N ALA A 269 -5.76 -16.54 -14.09
CA ALA A 269 -4.72 -17.50 -14.47
C ALA A 269 -3.55 -17.51 -13.47
N PRO A 270 -2.94 -18.69 -13.19
CA PRO A 270 -1.67 -18.78 -12.50
C PRO A 270 -0.55 -17.98 -13.19
N ALA A 271 0.51 -17.67 -12.45
CA ALA A 271 1.74 -17.16 -13.05
C ALA A 271 2.31 -18.15 -14.09
N GLU A 272 2.99 -17.62 -15.10
CA GLU A 272 3.71 -18.39 -16.13
C GLU A 272 2.83 -19.35 -16.98
N VAL A 273 1.50 -19.20 -17.00
CA VAL A 273 0.68 -19.93 -17.99
C VAL A 273 1.11 -19.57 -19.41
N THR A 274 1.22 -20.58 -20.27
CA THR A 274 1.60 -20.38 -21.68
C THR A 274 0.45 -20.80 -22.58
N PRO A 275 -0.15 -19.88 -23.36
CA PRO A 275 -1.19 -20.19 -24.33
C PRO A 275 -0.61 -20.87 -25.57
N TYR A 276 -1.33 -21.84 -26.10
CA TYR A 276 -1.12 -22.41 -27.42
C TYR A 276 -2.39 -22.29 -28.24
N TRP A 277 -2.32 -21.70 -29.42
CA TRP A 277 -3.45 -21.60 -30.35
C TRP A 277 -3.17 -22.23 -31.71
N SER A 278 -4.23 -22.63 -32.41
CA SER A 278 -4.17 -23.27 -33.72
C SER A 278 -5.32 -22.83 -34.60
N THR A 279 -5.03 -22.51 -35.86
CA THR A 279 -6.02 -22.17 -36.90
C THR A 279 -6.28 -23.31 -37.90
N ASP A 280 -5.60 -24.45 -37.72
CA ASP A 280 -5.64 -25.62 -38.62
C ASP A 280 -6.13 -26.90 -37.92
N ALA A 281 -7.06 -26.73 -36.97
CA ALA A 281 -7.66 -27.80 -36.16
C ALA A 281 -6.66 -28.63 -35.33
N GLY A 282 -5.54 -28.02 -34.94
CA GLY A 282 -4.54 -28.60 -34.04
C GLY A 282 -3.40 -29.33 -34.75
N ALA A 283 -3.25 -29.18 -36.07
CA ALA A 283 -2.13 -29.74 -36.82
C ALA A 283 -0.83 -28.97 -36.58
N THR A 284 -0.89 -27.64 -36.42
CA THR A 284 0.18 -26.78 -35.92
C THR A 284 -0.30 -25.94 -34.74
N TRP A 285 0.63 -25.57 -33.87
CA TRP A 285 0.35 -24.76 -32.67
C TRP A 285 1.34 -23.60 -32.57
N GLN A 286 0.81 -22.40 -32.39
CA GLN A 286 1.55 -21.17 -32.11
C GLN A 286 1.48 -20.86 -30.61
N THR A 287 2.42 -20.07 -30.09
CA THR A 287 2.52 -19.70 -28.67
C THR A 287 3.15 -18.31 -28.53
N GLY A 288 2.90 -17.63 -27.42
CA GLY A 288 3.46 -16.30 -27.11
C GLY A 288 3.09 -15.83 -25.71
N SER A 289 3.66 -14.69 -25.27
CA SER A 289 3.39 -14.08 -23.96
C SER A 289 1.99 -13.46 -23.84
N GLN A 290 1.28 -13.28 -24.96
CA GLN A 290 -0.09 -12.79 -25.01
C GLN A 290 -0.89 -13.57 -26.06
N LEU A 291 -2.21 -13.60 -25.89
CA LEU A 291 -3.13 -14.14 -26.90
C LEU A 291 -3.17 -13.24 -28.15
N PRO A 292 -3.41 -13.80 -29.34
CA PRO A 292 -3.50 -13.03 -30.59
C PRO A 292 -4.68 -12.07 -30.58
N ALA A 293 -4.55 -10.94 -31.30
CA ALA A 293 -5.60 -9.91 -31.37
C ALA A 293 -6.93 -10.39 -31.99
N ALA A 294 -6.87 -11.40 -32.86
CA ALA A 294 -8.03 -12.12 -33.36
C ALA A 294 -7.69 -13.61 -33.46
N LEU A 295 -8.66 -14.47 -33.17
CA LEU A 295 -8.55 -15.93 -33.36
C LEU A 295 -9.89 -16.47 -33.82
N ASN A 296 -9.84 -17.51 -34.65
CA ASN A 296 -10.94 -18.44 -34.87
C ASN A 296 -10.29 -19.81 -35.06
N GLY A 297 -10.43 -20.69 -34.08
CA GLY A 297 -9.63 -21.91 -34.02
C GLY A 297 -9.68 -22.60 -32.67
N LEU A 298 -8.57 -23.26 -32.30
CA LEU A 298 -8.39 -23.93 -31.02
C LEU A 298 -7.47 -23.12 -30.10
N LEU A 299 -7.75 -23.18 -28.80
CA LEU A 299 -6.89 -22.68 -27.72
C LEU A 299 -6.69 -23.78 -26.68
N ARG A 300 -5.48 -23.91 -26.15
CA ARG A 300 -5.12 -24.74 -24.99
C ARG A 300 -4.00 -24.06 -24.21
N TRP A 301 -3.67 -24.59 -23.04
CA TRP A 301 -2.70 -24.00 -22.14
C TRP A 301 -1.72 -25.04 -21.60
N THR A 302 -0.49 -24.62 -21.32
CA THR A 302 0.32 -25.27 -20.30
C THR A 302 0.32 -24.44 -19.04
N VAL A 303 0.06 -25.09 -17.91
CA VAL A 303 -0.09 -24.47 -16.59
C VAL A 303 1.01 -25.00 -15.67
N PRO A 304 1.95 -24.15 -15.23
CA PRO A 304 2.88 -24.49 -14.16
C PRO A 304 2.12 -24.75 -12.86
N MET A 305 2.46 -25.83 -12.17
CA MET A 305 1.84 -26.24 -10.91
C MET A 305 2.89 -26.53 -9.84
N THR A 306 2.69 -25.94 -8.67
CA THR A 306 3.48 -26.20 -7.45
C THR A 306 2.84 -27.31 -6.60
N VAL A 307 3.60 -27.90 -5.68
CA VAL A 307 3.11 -28.99 -4.81
C VAL A 307 1.95 -28.50 -3.95
N GLY A 308 0.83 -29.24 -3.95
CA GLY A 308 -0.41 -28.89 -3.25
C GLY A 308 -1.34 -27.95 -4.03
N GLN A 309 -0.89 -27.33 -5.12
CA GLN A 309 -1.73 -26.45 -5.93
C GLN A 309 -2.84 -27.23 -6.61
N SER A 310 -4.07 -26.71 -6.53
CA SER A 310 -5.22 -27.21 -7.29
C SER A 310 -5.56 -26.25 -8.43
N PHE A 311 -5.88 -26.81 -9.59
CA PHE A 311 -6.27 -26.09 -10.80
C PHE A 311 -7.66 -26.53 -11.26
N SER A 312 -8.55 -25.58 -11.50
CA SER A 312 -9.93 -25.78 -11.94
C SER A 312 -10.31 -24.95 -13.17
N GLY A 313 -9.32 -24.32 -13.83
CA GLY A 313 -9.53 -23.36 -14.92
C GLY A 313 -9.33 -21.90 -14.50
N PHE A 314 -9.50 -21.00 -15.48
CA PHE A 314 -9.50 -19.54 -15.34
C PHE A 314 -10.28 -18.94 -16.53
N THR A 315 -10.54 -17.63 -16.50
CA THR A 315 -11.42 -16.97 -17.48
C THR A 315 -10.62 -16.28 -18.58
N VAL A 316 -11.19 -16.25 -19.79
CA VAL A 316 -10.69 -15.53 -20.97
C VAL A 316 -11.80 -14.61 -21.45
N ASP A 317 -11.73 -13.35 -21.04
CA ASP A 317 -12.75 -12.33 -21.28
C ASP A 317 -12.51 -11.62 -22.62
N VAL A 318 -13.45 -11.73 -23.56
CA VAL A 318 -13.39 -11.03 -24.85
C VAL A 318 -13.99 -9.62 -24.71
N PRO A 319 -13.25 -8.52 -24.96
CA PRO A 319 -13.79 -7.18 -24.84
C PRO A 319 -14.95 -6.91 -25.79
N SER A 320 -16.03 -6.35 -25.26
CA SER A 320 -17.15 -5.84 -26.06
C SER A 320 -16.98 -4.37 -26.47
N GLU A 321 -16.16 -3.62 -25.74
CA GLU A 321 -15.97 -2.17 -25.90
C GLU A 321 -14.49 -1.80 -26.18
N PRO A 322 -14.21 -0.60 -26.74
CA PRO A 322 -12.86 -0.06 -26.90
C PRO A 322 -12.06 -0.01 -25.58
N ALA A 323 -10.74 0.09 -25.69
CA ALA A 323 -9.85 0.22 -24.54
C ALA A 323 -10.18 1.48 -23.69
N PRO A 324 -9.90 1.48 -22.38
CA PRO A 324 -10.19 2.63 -21.53
C PRO A 324 -9.40 3.85 -21.97
N THR A 325 -10.01 5.02 -21.91
CA THR A 325 -9.36 6.31 -22.18
C THR A 325 -9.43 7.20 -20.95
N LEU A 326 -8.42 8.05 -20.80
CA LEU A 326 -8.32 9.08 -19.77
C LEU A 326 -7.64 10.28 -20.44
N GLU A 327 -8.24 11.47 -20.37
CA GLU A 327 -7.64 12.68 -20.94
C GLU A 327 -6.40 13.13 -20.15
N ALA A 328 -5.56 13.97 -20.76
CA ALA A 328 -4.37 14.49 -20.08
C ALA A 328 -4.77 15.43 -18.94
N ILE A 329 -4.25 15.18 -17.74
CA ILE A 329 -4.45 16.04 -16.58
C ILE A 329 -3.40 17.15 -16.64
N PRO A 330 -3.76 18.45 -16.57
CA PRO A 330 -2.79 19.53 -16.60
C PRO A 330 -2.00 19.60 -15.29
N ASN A 331 -0.75 20.06 -15.37
CA ASN A 331 0.08 20.34 -14.18
C ASN A 331 -0.62 21.33 -13.24
N GLN A 332 -0.36 21.19 -11.94
CA GLN A 332 -1.00 21.96 -10.88
C GLN A 332 0.02 22.72 -10.05
N THR A 333 -0.36 23.90 -9.56
CA THR A 333 0.42 24.69 -8.60
C THR A 333 -0.46 25.02 -7.41
N LEU A 334 0.02 24.74 -6.20
CA LEU A 334 -0.67 25.03 -4.95
C LEU A 334 0.29 25.74 -3.99
N GLU A 335 -0.22 26.61 -3.11
CA GLU A 335 0.52 27.04 -1.92
C GLU A 335 0.55 25.92 -0.86
N GLN A 336 1.43 26.01 0.14
CA GLN A 336 1.42 25.11 1.30
C GLN A 336 0.02 25.06 1.95
N GLY A 337 -0.49 23.86 2.24
CA GLY A 337 -1.83 23.64 2.81
C GLY A 337 -3.02 23.95 1.87
N GLY A 338 -2.77 24.17 0.59
CA GLY A 338 -3.79 24.43 -0.44
C GLY A 338 -4.55 23.19 -0.90
N LEU A 339 -5.66 23.39 -1.61
CA LEU A 339 -6.48 22.33 -2.19
C LEU A 339 -7.06 22.73 -3.56
N VAL A 340 -7.05 21.81 -4.53
CA VAL A 340 -7.67 21.98 -5.85
C VAL A 340 -8.52 20.76 -6.23
N ASN A 341 -9.64 21.00 -6.92
CA ASN A 341 -10.53 19.96 -7.44
C ASN A 341 -10.47 19.94 -8.97
N ILE A 342 -10.17 18.78 -9.55
CA ILE A 342 -9.85 18.59 -10.96
C ILE A 342 -10.85 17.58 -11.56
N PRO A 343 -11.67 17.94 -12.56
CA PRO A 343 -12.56 16.99 -13.22
C PRO A 343 -11.76 16.04 -14.12
N LEU A 344 -12.05 14.74 -14.03
CA LEU A 344 -11.48 13.69 -14.87
C LEU A 344 -12.42 13.38 -16.03
N VAL A 345 -11.89 13.39 -17.25
CA VAL A 345 -12.60 12.98 -18.47
C VAL A 345 -12.05 11.64 -18.92
N PHE A 346 -12.92 10.63 -19.00
CA PHE A 346 -12.54 9.24 -19.27
C PHE A 346 -13.66 8.44 -19.94
N SER A 347 -13.32 7.29 -20.50
CA SER A 347 -14.26 6.27 -20.97
C SER A 347 -13.79 4.89 -20.54
N ASN A 348 -14.69 4.03 -20.09
CA ASN A 348 -14.36 2.65 -19.72
C ASN A 348 -15.56 1.70 -19.85
N GLN A 349 -15.27 0.40 -19.90
CA GLN A 349 -16.23 -0.67 -19.66
C GLN A 349 -16.43 -0.87 -18.14
N GLY A 350 -17.70 -0.95 -17.70
CA GLY A 350 -18.08 -1.23 -16.31
C GLY A 350 -17.94 -0.05 -15.34
N ALA A 351 -17.90 -0.33 -14.04
CA ALA A 351 -17.63 0.69 -13.03
C ALA A 351 -16.12 1.04 -12.99
N PRO A 352 -15.73 2.32 -12.97
CA PRO A 352 -14.32 2.71 -12.93
C PRO A 352 -13.69 2.39 -11.58
N SER A 353 -12.54 1.71 -11.60
CA SER A 353 -11.68 1.52 -10.42
C SER A 353 -10.45 2.43 -10.55
N TRP A 354 -10.11 3.15 -9.49
CA TRP A 354 -9.02 4.12 -9.48
C TRP A 354 -7.90 3.71 -8.55
N SER A 355 -6.65 3.92 -8.99
CA SER A 355 -5.48 3.92 -8.11
C SER A 355 -4.62 5.14 -8.38
N ILE A 356 -4.15 5.80 -7.32
CA ILE A 356 -3.38 7.04 -7.38
C ILE A 356 -2.03 6.80 -6.70
N SER A 357 -0.96 7.31 -7.31
CA SER A 357 0.34 7.50 -6.65
C SER A 357 0.62 8.99 -6.53
N THR A 358 1.10 9.45 -5.38
CA THR A 358 1.37 10.86 -5.08
C THR A 358 2.76 11.05 -4.45
N PRO A 359 3.40 12.22 -4.63
CA PRO A 359 4.66 12.55 -3.98
C PRO A 359 4.44 12.95 -2.50
N PRO A 360 5.49 13.03 -1.66
CA PRO A 360 5.36 13.50 -0.28
C PRO A 360 4.71 14.89 -0.13
N VAL A 361 5.01 15.80 -1.07
CA VAL A 361 4.49 17.18 -1.06
C VAL A 361 2.97 17.30 -1.25
N ALA A 362 2.28 16.25 -1.71
CA ALA A 362 0.84 16.31 -1.98
C ALA A 362 0.11 14.99 -1.74
N SER A 363 -1.13 15.09 -1.26
CA SER A 363 -2.07 13.98 -1.14
C SER A 363 -3.20 14.13 -2.16
N ALA A 364 -3.78 13.01 -2.61
CA ALA A 364 -4.88 13.06 -3.56
C ALA A 364 -5.91 11.94 -3.33
N THR A 365 -7.17 12.25 -3.65
CA THR A 365 -8.30 11.32 -3.58
C THR A 365 -9.19 11.49 -4.82
N ILE A 366 -9.92 10.46 -5.22
CA ILE A 366 -10.92 10.55 -6.29
C ILE A 366 -12.30 10.18 -5.74
N SER A 367 -13.28 11.03 -6.02
CA SER A 367 -14.69 10.78 -5.75
C SER A 367 -15.49 10.91 -7.04
N GLY A 368 -16.06 9.80 -7.51
CA GLY A 368 -16.72 9.73 -8.82
C GLY A 368 -15.75 10.05 -9.97
N SER A 369 -15.90 11.25 -10.54
CA SER A 369 -15.08 11.78 -11.64
C SER A 369 -14.29 13.05 -11.24
N VAL A 370 -14.08 13.30 -9.96
CA VAL A 370 -13.30 14.45 -9.47
C VAL A 370 -12.09 13.96 -8.67
N LEU A 371 -10.91 14.40 -9.10
CA LEU A 371 -9.65 14.28 -8.37
C LEU A 371 -9.49 15.50 -7.46
N THR A 372 -9.48 15.28 -6.15
CA THR A 372 -9.12 16.29 -5.15
C THR A 372 -7.64 16.13 -4.82
N LEU A 373 -6.86 17.19 -5.00
CA LEU A 373 -5.44 17.26 -4.73
C LEU A 373 -5.21 18.31 -3.64
N ALA A 374 -4.48 17.95 -2.58
CA ALA A 374 -4.16 18.84 -1.47
C ALA A 374 -2.66 18.81 -1.18
N SER A 375 -2.04 19.97 -1.01
CA SER A 375 -0.62 20.11 -0.67
C SER A 375 -0.41 20.01 0.84
N GLY A 376 0.70 19.39 1.24
CA GLY A 376 1.21 19.47 2.60
C GLY A 376 1.90 20.81 2.88
N PHE A 377 2.77 20.84 3.89
CA PHE A 377 3.62 21.99 4.18
C PHE A 377 5.05 21.86 3.62
N GLU A 378 5.37 20.79 2.91
CA GLU A 378 6.60 20.68 2.13
C GLU A 378 6.51 21.46 0.80
N VAL A 379 7.62 22.06 0.39
CA VAL A 379 7.72 22.89 -0.83
C VAL A 379 8.58 22.16 -1.85
N GLY A 380 8.10 22.03 -3.09
CA GLY A 380 8.81 21.32 -4.15
C GLY A 380 7.88 20.78 -5.23
N ASP A 381 8.48 20.10 -6.21
CA ASP A 381 7.78 19.44 -7.30
C ASP A 381 7.65 17.93 -7.05
N GLY A 382 6.58 17.32 -7.56
CA GLY A 382 6.44 15.87 -7.59
C GLY A 382 5.45 15.40 -8.64
N GLN A 383 5.48 14.10 -8.95
CA GLN A 383 4.61 13.50 -9.95
C GLN A 383 3.41 12.79 -9.31
N VAL A 384 2.20 13.17 -9.72
CA VAL A 384 0.96 12.45 -9.39
C VAL A 384 0.61 11.57 -10.58
N THR A 385 0.45 10.25 -10.34
CA THR A 385 0.01 9.30 -11.36
C THR A 385 -1.38 8.76 -11.02
N VAL A 386 -2.35 9.06 -11.88
CA VAL A 386 -3.72 8.53 -11.79
C VAL A 386 -3.88 7.38 -12.78
N THR A 387 -4.37 6.24 -12.29
CA THR A 387 -4.65 5.06 -13.12
C THR A 387 -6.11 4.66 -13.02
N LEU A 388 -6.76 4.57 -14.17
CA LEU A 388 -8.08 3.98 -14.36
C LEU A 388 -7.92 2.50 -14.71
N THR A 389 -8.59 1.63 -13.96
CA THR A 389 -8.70 0.19 -14.20
C THR A 389 -10.16 -0.16 -14.48
N GLU A 390 -10.41 -0.91 -15.55
CA GLU A 390 -11.73 -1.43 -15.89
C GLU A 390 -12.07 -2.72 -15.13
N GLU A 391 -13.34 -3.11 -15.19
CA GLU A 391 -13.83 -4.40 -14.66
C GLU A 391 -13.08 -5.61 -15.23
N ILE A 392 -12.79 -5.62 -16.53
CA ILE A 392 -11.99 -6.66 -17.19
C ILE A 392 -10.46 -6.43 -17.06
N GLY A 393 -10.01 -5.58 -16.14
CA GLY A 393 -8.60 -5.41 -15.79
C GLY A 393 -7.73 -4.61 -16.76
N ARG A 394 -8.26 -4.11 -17.89
CA ARG A 394 -7.55 -3.16 -18.76
C ARG A 394 -7.27 -1.86 -18.01
N LYS A 395 -6.13 -1.22 -18.26
CA LYS A 395 -5.68 -0.01 -17.54
C LYS A 395 -5.25 1.11 -18.47
N VAL A 396 -5.44 2.35 -18.02
CA VAL A 396 -4.85 3.55 -18.61
C VAL A 396 -4.38 4.49 -17.49
N SER A 397 -3.17 5.04 -17.63
CA SER A 397 -2.56 5.92 -16.64
C SER A 397 -2.24 7.30 -17.22
N ARG A 398 -2.27 8.33 -16.37
CA ARG A 398 -1.82 9.69 -16.66
C ARG A 398 -0.99 10.20 -15.49
N THR A 399 0.12 10.85 -15.82
CA THR A 399 1.04 11.45 -14.87
C THR A 399 1.14 12.93 -15.16
N PHE A 400 1.09 13.76 -14.12
CA PHE A 400 1.23 15.21 -14.19
C PHE A 400 2.06 15.73 -13.01
N THR A 401 2.66 16.91 -13.17
CA THR A 401 3.44 17.54 -12.09
C THR A 401 2.52 18.34 -11.17
N VAL A 402 2.70 18.17 -9.86
CA VAL A 402 2.25 19.11 -8.83
C VAL A 402 3.45 19.89 -8.31
N THR A 403 3.33 21.21 -8.29
CA THR A 403 4.28 22.16 -7.69
C THR A 403 3.66 22.73 -6.43
N VAL A 404 4.30 22.55 -5.28
CA VAL A 404 3.91 23.21 -4.03
C VAL A 404 4.84 24.39 -3.77
N THR A 405 4.28 25.60 -3.71
CA THR A 405 5.00 26.84 -3.47
C THR A 405 4.93 27.25 -2.00
N ALA A 406 6.01 27.88 -1.52
CA ALA A 406 6.02 28.47 -0.18
C ALA A 406 4.92 29.53 -0.03
N ARG A 407 4.23 29.52 1.09
CA ARG A 407 3.27 30.56 1.47
C ARG A 407 4.03 31.60 2.28
N GLU A 408 4.14 32.81 1.74
CA GLU A 408 4.82 33.91 2.44
C GLU A 408 3.91 34.48 3.54
N TRP A 409 4.51 34.97 4.62
CA TRP A 409 3.80 35.65 5.70
C TRP A 409 4.08 37.15 5.64
N GLU A 410 3.00 37.94 5.61
CA GLU A 410 3.08 39.40 5.69
C GLU A 410 2.77 39.86 7.11
N ALA A 411 3.64 40.69 7.67
CA ALA A 411 3.40 41.30 8.98
C ALA A 411 2.26 42.33 8.89
N GLY A 412 1.23 42.17 9.72
CA GLY A 412 0.17 43.16 9.88
C GLY A 412 0.70 44.52 10.36
N ALA A 413 -0.07 45.59 10.13
CA ALA A 413 0.25 46.93 10.63
C ALA A 413 0.42 46.94 12.16
N PRO A 414 1.27 47.81 12.73
CA PRO A 414 1.42 47.90 14.18
C PRO A 414 0.11 48.35 14.85
N PRO A 415 -0.23 47.80 16.03
CA PRO A 415 -1.42 48.19 16.79
C PRO A 415 -1.34 49.64 17.29
N ASN A 416 -2.47 50.36 17.23
CA ASN A 416 -2.54 51.78 17.59
C ASN A 416 -2.97 51.98 19.05
N TYR A 417 -2.11 51.59 19.98
CA TYR A 417 -2.41 51.64 21.42
C TYR A 417 -2.66 53.03 22.06
N PRO A 418 -2.19 54.20 21.57
CA PRO A 418 -2.44 55.49 22.22
C PRO A 418 -3.92 55.78 22.49
N HIS A 419 -4.32 55.77 23.76
CA HIS A 419 -5.71 55.98 24.20
C HIS A 419 -6.74 54.97 23.63
N ALA A 420 -6.28 53.78 23.24
CA ALA A 420 -7.13 52.70 22.76
C ALA A 420 -8.30 52.39 23.73
N PRO A 421 -9.55 52.26 23.23
CA PRO A 421 -10.71 51.96 24.06
C PRO A 421 -10.68 50.50 24.55
N ILE A 422 -10.97 50.29 25.84
CA ILE A 422 -11.17 48.93 26.37
C ILE A 422 -12.61 48.52 26.12
N ILE A 423 -12.81 47.53 25.26
CA ILE A 423 -14.13 47.01 24.91
C ILE A 423 -14.44 45.82 25.83
N LEU A 424 -15.63 45.80 26.41
CA LEU A 424 -16.17 44.63 27.14
C LEU A 424 -17.16 43.90 26.24
N CYS A 425 -16.94 42.61 26.04
CA CYS A 425 -17.89 41.74 25.32
C CYS A 425 -18.99 41.21 26.27
N ASP A 426 -20.12 40.74 25.76
CA ASP A 426 -21.15 40.05 26.55
C ASP A 426 -20.88 38.53 26.67
N GLY A 427 -21.86 37.78 27.17
CA GLY A 427 -21.75 36.32 27.29
C GLY A 427 -21.90 35.54 25.98
N ASN A 428 -22.03 36.22 24.83
CA ASN A 428 -21.97 35.66 23.49
C ASN A 428 -20.78 36.25 22.69
N ASP A 429 -19.79 36.78 23.40
CA ASP A 429 -18.59 37.45 22.86
C ASP A 429 -18.86 38.67 21.98
N VAL A 430 -20.04 39.31 22.09
CA VAL A 430 -20.39 40.51 21.31
C VAL A 430 -19.93 41.76 22.05
N PRO A 431 -19.23 42.71 21.41
CA PRO A 431 -18.93 44.04 21.98
C PRO A 431 -20.19 44.78 22.46
N VAL A 432 -20.27 45.08 23.76
CA VAL A 432 -21.46 45.74 24.36
C VAL A 432 -21.17 47.01 25.16
N THR A 433 -19.93 47.26 25.56
CA THR A 433 -19.59 48.40 26.43
C THR A 433 -18.15 48.83 26.22
N VAL A 434 -17.88 50.13 26.36
CA VAL A 434 -16.53 50.71 26.23
C VAL A 434 -16.12 51.40 27.53
N ILE A 435 -14.86 51.21 27.92
CA ILE A 435 -14.17 51.93 29.00
C ILE A 435 -13.04 52.77 28.40
N ILE A 436 -13.03 54.06 28.70
CA ILE A 436 -11.98 55.02 28.28
C ILE A 436 -11.31 55.73 29.47
N ASP A 437 -11.83 55.50 30.68
CA ASP A 437 -11.50 56.22 31.91
C ASP A 437 -10.84 55.30 32.97
N SER A 438 -9.97 54.39 32.53
CA SER A 438 -9.17 53.54 33.42
C SER A 438 -8.05 54.34 34.09
N LEU A 439 -7.57 53.87 35.25
CA LEU A 439 -6.48 54.50 36.01
C LEU A 439 -5.08 54.10 35.49
N GLY A 440 -5.05 53.05 34.68
CA GLY A 440 -3.89 52.44 34.06
C GLY A 440 -4.37 51.21 33.29
N ALA A 441 -3.79 51.00 32.11
CA ALA A 441 -4.06 49.86 31.24
C ALA A 441 -2.76 49.57 30.48
N VAL A 442 -2.26 48.34 30.61
CA VAL A 442 -0.98 47.91 30.06
C VAL A 442 -1.20 46.67 29.22
N VAL A 443 -0.79 46.72 27.95
CA VAL A 443 -0.63 45.52 27.11
C VAL A 443 0.81 45.06 27.23
N THR A 444 1.00 43.76 27.41
CA THR A 444 2.31 43.13 27.35
C THR A 444 2.30 42.12 26.21
N SER A 445 3.20 42.27 25.24
CA SER A 445 3.46 41.30 24.18
C SER A 445 4.95 40.90 24.19
N GLU A 446 5.24 39.62 24.00
CA GLU A 446 6.60 39.08 23.98
C GLU A 446 6.71 37.98 22.92
N VAL A 447 7.77 38.03 22.11
CA VAL A 447 8.01 37.09 21.01
C VAL A 447 8.16 35.67 21.58
N ASN A 448 7.25 34.76 21.21
CA ASN A 448 7.11 33.41 21.78
C ASN A 448 6.88 33.36 23.32
N GLY A 449 6.49 34.48 23.95
CA GLY A 449 6.51 34.66 25.40
C GLY A 449 5.15 34.91 26.06
N GLU A 450 5.09 35.90 26.95
CA GLU A 450 3.87 36.37 27.62
C GLU A 450 3.05 37.30 26.70
N HIS A 451 1.74 37.04 26.56
CA HIS A 451 0.81 37.97 25.92
C HIS A 451 -0.43 38.19 26.80
N LYS A 452 -0.56 39.39 27.36
CA LYS A 452 -1.59 39.70 28.36
C LYS A 452 -2.03 41.16 28.32
N PHE A 453 -3.14 41.42 28.99
CA PHE A 453 -3.67 42.75 29.20
C PHE A 453 -4.05 42.95 30.68
N GLU A 454 -3.53 44.01 31.30
CA GLU A 454 -3.79 44.35 32.71
C GLU A 454 -4.34 45.77 32.81
N PHE A 455 -5.51 45.96 33.45
CA PHE A 455 -6.08 47.31 33.64
C PHE A 455 -6.67 47.50 35.04
N THR A 456 -6.78 48.75 35.48
CA THR A 456 -7.26 49.09 36.83
C THR A 456 -8.33 50.18 36.80
N LEU A 457 -9.43 49.94 37.52
CA LEU A 457 -10.52 50.88 37.72
C LEU A 457 -10.63 51.31 39.20
N PRO A 458 -11.25 52.46 39.51
CA PRO A 458 -11.83 52.66 40.84
C PRO A 458 -12.95 51.64 41.07
N ALA A 459 -13.04 51.02 42.26
CA ALA A 459 -14.14 50.10 42.57
C ALA A 459 -15.53 50.77 42.59
N THR A 460 -15.57 52.11 42.59
CA THR A 460 -16.80 52.92 42.45
C THR A 460 -17.17 53.21 40.99
N HIS A 461 -16.42 52.71 40.01
CA HIS A 461 -16.69 52.92 38.59
C HIS A 461 -17.90 52.10 38.13
N LYS A 462 -18.72 52.70 37.24
CA LYS A 462 -19.99 52.13 36.78
C LYS A 462 -19.90 50.72 36.19
N TYR A 463 -18.73 50.32 35.68
CA TYR A 463 -18.53 49.01 35.08
C TYR A 463 -17.69 48.06 35.95
N ALA A 464 -17.09 48.52 37.07
CA ALA A 464 -16.25 47.68 37.93
C ALA A 464 -17.01 46.45 38.47
N SER A 465 -18.27 46.62 38.88
CA SER A 465 -19.15 45.53 39.33
C SER A 465 -19.71 44.64 38.22
N THR A 466 -19.39 44.94 36.94
CA THR A 466 -19.81 44.13 35.78
C THR A 466 -18.68 43.25 35.24
N LEU A 467 -17.47 43.39 35.80
CA LEU A 467 -16.32 42.57 35.44
C LEU A 467 -16.43 41.22 36.15
N THR A 468 -16.29 40.14 35.38
CA THR A 468 -16.32 38.77 35.88
C THR A 468 -15.13 38.01 35.28
N SER A 469 -14.66 36.97 35.99
CA SER A 469 -13.76 35.99 35.38
C SER A 469 -14.42 35.33 34.16
N GLU A 470 -13.59 34.83 33.25
CA GLU A 470 -13.96 34.19 31.98
C GLU A 470 -14.68 35.09 30.95
N ARG A 471 -14.83 36.39 31.24
CA ARG A 471 -15.37 37.39 30.30
C ARG A 471 -14.28 37.88 29.37
N PHE A 472 -14.59 38.02 28.07
CA PHE A 472 -13.70 38.64 27.09
C PHE A 472 -13.69 40.17 27.18
N VAL A 473 -12.50 40.72 26.93
CA VAL A 473 -12.24 42.15 26.69
C VAL A 473 -11.39 42.29 25.42
N GLU A 474 -11.58 43.38 24.68
CA GLU A 474 -10.88 43.64 23.42
C GLU A 474 -10.20 45.02 23.49
N VAL A 475 -8.99 45.11 22.93
CA VAL A 475 -8.19 46.34 22.79
C VAL A 475 -7.47 46.26 21.45
N GLU A 476 -7.57 47.30 20.60
CA GLU A 476 -6.99 47.33 19.24
C GLU A 476 -7.27 46.08 18.38
N GLY A 477 -8.44 45.46 18.56
CA GLY A 477 -8.86 44.25 17.85
C GLY A 477 -8.33 42.93 18.41
N GLU A 478 -7.43 42.97 19.39
CA GLU A 478 -6.92 41.80 20.10
C GLU A 478 -7.85 41.39 21.25
N ARG A 479 -8.10 40.07 21.36
CA ARG A 479 -9.04 39.49 22.34
C ARG A 479 -8.30 38.88 23.53
N TYR A 480 -8.72 39.29 24.74
CA TYR A 480 -8.17 38.82 26.01
C TYR A 480 -9.29 38.30 26.92
N ARG A 481 -9.04 37.19 27.63
CA ARG A 481 -9.97 36.58 28.58
C ARG A 481 -9.58 36.94 30.01
N ILE A 482 -10.49 37.52 30.78
CA ILE A 482 -10.24 37.87 32.20
C ILE A 482 -10.05 36.59 33.02
N ARG A 483 -8.87 36.40 33.62
CA ARG A 483 -8.61 35.29 34.56
C ARG A 483 -8.74 35.68 36.02
N ARG A 484 -8.33 36.90 36.37
CA ARG A 484 -8.20 37.34 37.77
C ARG A 484 -8.63 38.79 37.95
N ILE A 485 -9.44 39.01 38.98
CA ILE A 485 -9.88 40.33 39.43
C ILE A 485 -9.45 40.48 40.90
N THR A 486 -8.76 41.57 41.21
CA THR A 486 -8.19 41.85 42.54
C THR A 486 -8.65 43.21 43.05
N ASP A 487 -9.43 43.25 44.13
CA ASP A 487 -9.78 44.48 44.82
C ASP A 487 -8.73 44.86 45.88
N LYS A 488 -7.94 45.90 45.61
CA LYS A 488 -6.91 46.41 46.51
C LYS A 488 -7.29 47.76 47.09
N ARG A 489 -7.28 47.86 48.43
CA ARG A 489 -7.47 49.14 49.14
C ARG A 489 -6.15 49.92 49.19
N SER A 490 -6.17 51.15 48.70
CA SER A 490 -5.06 52.10 48.81
C SER A 490 -5.54 53.36 49.54
N GLY A 491 -5.19 53.47 50.82
CA GLY A 491 -5.70 54.51 51.72
C GLY A 491 -7.23 54.46 51.83
N ARG A 492 -7.90 55.55 51.41
CA ARG A 492 -9.39 55.64 51.38
C ARG A 492 -10.03 55.16 50.09
N LYS A 493 -9.25 54.84 49.04
CA LYS A 493 -9.76 54.35 47.76
C LYS A 493 -9.65 52.83 47.69
N VAL A 494 -10.57 52.21 46.94
CA VAL A 494 -10.48 50.80 46.54
C VAL A 494 -10.33 50.78 45.03
N HIS A 495 -9.39 49.98 44.55
CA HIS A 495 -9.06 49.81 43.14
C HIS A 495 -9.32 48.37 42.75
N THR A 496 -10.01 48.17 41.63
CA THR A 496 -10.27 46.87 41.04
C THR A 496 -9.29 46.70 39.90
N SER A 497 -8.30 45.82 40.07
CA SER A 497 -7.31 45.48 39.06
C SER A 497 -7.68 44.17 38.38
N VAL A 498 -7.61 44.15 37.06
CA VAL A 498 -7.97 43.03 36.18
C VAL A 498 -6.72 42.54 35.49
N TYR A 499 -6.56 41.22 35.45
CA TYR A 499 -5.54 40.50 34.70
C TYR A 499 -6.26 39.59 33.69
N ALA A 500 -5.95 39.77 32.41
CA ALA A 500 -6.50 39.01 31.30
C ALA A 500 -5.36 38.46 30.41
N GLU A 501 -5.53 37.24 29.91
CA GLU A 501 -4.59 36.55 29.01
C GLU A 501 -5.11 36.61 27.58
N ALA A 502 -4.23 36.62 26.57
CA ALA A 502 -4.66 36.53 25.17
C ALA A 502 -5.45 35.22 24.90
N GLU A 503 -6.38 35.24 23.94
CA GLU A 503 -7.30 34.12 23.73
C GLU A 503 -6.61 32.79 23.41
N PHE A 504 -5.47 32.80 22.71
CA PHE A 504 -4.73 31.57 22.40
C PHE A 504 -4.30 30.76 23.64
N TYR A 505 -4.25 31.35 24.85
CA TYR A 505 -3.98 30.58 26.07
C TYR A 505 -5.06 29.53 26.36
N ASP A 506 -6.28 29.67 25.84
CA ASP A 506 -7.33 28.64 25.94
C ASP A 506 -6.93 27.32 25.24
N LEU A 507 -6.02 27.36 24.26
CA LEU A 507 -5.42 26.16 23.63
C LEU A 507 -4.66 25.28 24.63
N ALA A 508 -4.29 25.79 25.81
CA ALA A 508 -3.74 24.96 26.90
C ALA A 508 -4.77 23.98 27.48
N THR A 509 -6.07 24.24 27.26
CA THR A 509 -7.21 23.49 27.80
C THR A 509 -8.16 22.94 26.73
N ALA A 510 -7.86 23.18 25.44
CA ALA A 510 -8.75 22.82 24.32
C ALA A 510 -8.81 21.31 23.99
N GLY A 511 -8.03 20.47 24.66
CA GLY A 511 -8.02 19.02 24.49
C GLY A 511 -6.73 18.36 24.98
N GLN A 512 -6.69 17.03 24.90
CA GLN A 512 -5.46 16.25 25.06
C GLN A 512 -5.05 15.70 23.69
N ILE A 513 -3.75 15.69 23.45
CA ILE A 513 -3.09 15.03 22.32
C ILE A 513 -2.24 13.91 22.91
N ASP A 514 -2.44 12.68 22.44
CA ASP A 514 -1.73 11.51 22.94
C ASP A 514 -0.28 11.46 22.45
N ALA A 515 0.56 10.75 23.20
CA ALA A 515 1.96 10.53 22.89
C ALA A 515 2.14 9.89 21.51
N GLN A 516 3.02 10.48 20.70
CA GLN A 516 3.30 10.04 19.33
C GLN A 516 4.72 10.42 18.90
N GLU A 517 5.20 9.77 17.85
CA GLU A 517 6.51 10.03 17.25
C GLU A 517 6.35 10.65 15.87
N PHE A 518 7.01 11.79 15.65
CA PHE A 518 7.12 12.44 14.36
C PHE A 518 8.49 12.14 13.74
N ARG A 519 8.51 11.82 12.44
CA ARG A 519 9.72 11.44 11.69
C ARG A 519 9.80 12.27 10.40
N GLN A 520 10.84 13.09 10.26
CA GLN A 520 11.07 13.99 9.12
C GLN A 520 9.85 14.84 8.72
N VAL A 521 9.04 15.26 9.68
CA VAL A 521 7.82 16.05 9.41
C VAL A 521 8.16 17.53 9.20
N ALA A 522 7.33 18.26 8.44
CA ALA A 522 7.35 19.71 8.43
C ALA A 522 6.53 20.29 9.60
N ALA A 523 6.83 21.53 9.99
CA ALA A 523 6.19 22.17 11.13
C ALA A 523 4.66 22.28 11.01
N GLY A 524 4.17 22.68 9.82
CA GLY A 524 2.75 22.90 9.58
C GLY A 524 1.88 21.63 9.67
N ASP A 525 2.44 20.47 9.35
CA ASP A 525 1.72 19.19 9.50
C ASP A 525 1.46 18.89 10.98
N VAL A 526 2.47 19.09 11.84
CA VAL A 526 2.34 18.93 13.29
C VAL A 526 1.45 20.00 13.91
N MET A 527 1.51 21.24 13.43
CA MET A 527 0.58 22.29 13.84
C MET A 527 -0.87 21.95 13.45
N THR A 528 -1.09 21.32 12.29
CA THR A 528 -2.42 20.86 11.87
C THR A 528 -2.96 19.77 12.79
N ILE A 529 -2.10 18.85 13.25
CA ILE A 529 -2.42 17.87 14.29
C ILE A 529 -2.72 18.58 15.63
N ALA A 530 -1.92 19.58 16.01
CA ALA A 530 -2.09 20.32 17.26
C ALA A 530 -3.44 21.05 17.35
N LEU A 531 -3.91 21.61 16.23
CA LEU A 531 -5.12 22.41 16.17
C LEU A 531 -6.39 21.61 15.83
N ALA A 532 -6.26 20.32 15.51
CA ALA A 532 -7.38 19.47 15.11
C ALA A 532 -8.52 19.47 16.18
N GLY A 533 -9.71 19.89 15.76
CA GLY A 533 -10.90 19.95 16.63
C GLY A 533 -10.96 21.13 17.60
N THR A 534 -9.93 21.99 17.68
CA THR A 534 -9.89 23.15 18.59
C THR A 534 -10.68 24.36 18.10
N GLY A 535 -11.08 24.38 16.83
CA GLY A 535 -11.64 25.55 16.14
C GLY A 535 -10.57 26.44 15.47
N TRP A 536 -9.30 26.28 15.83
CA TRP A 536 -8.18 27.00 15.23
C TRP A 536 -7.63 26.28 13.99
N SER A 537 -6.87 27.01 13.16
CA SER A 537 -6.26 26.49 11.93
C SER A 537 -4.84 27.04 11.72
N VAL A 538 -4.02 26.30 10.96
CA VAL A 538 -2.71 26.79 10.50
C VAL A 538 -2.94 27.80 9.37
N ASP A 539 -2.18 28.90 9.37
CA ASP A 539 -2.19 29.86 8.27
C ASP A 539 -0.89 29.85 7.48
N VAL A 540 0.25 30.19 8.08
CA VAL A 540 1.57 30.10 7.42
C VAL A 540 2.56 29.28 8.25
N ALA A 541 3.21 28.30 7.64
CA ALA A 541 4.34 27.57 8.22
C ALA A 541 5.55 27.66 7.27
N ASN A 542 6.17 28.83 7.20
CA ASN A 542 7.27 29.09 6.26
C ASN A 542 8.64 28.60 6.75
N VAL A 543 8.72 28.07 7.97
CA VAL A 543 9.90 27.40 8.54
C VAL A 543 10.08 26.03 7.85
N ARG A 544 11.03 25.96 6.92
CA ARG A 544 11.23 24.82 5.99
C ARG A 544 12.03 23.64 6.59
N THR A 545 12.13 23.54 7.92
CA THR A 545 12.91 22.47 8.56
C THR A 545 12.09 21.20 8.71
N LEU A 546 12.62 20.07 8.23
CA LEU A 546 12.10 18.74 8.57
C LEU A 546 12.75 18.27 9.89
N ARG A 547 11.96 17.66 10.78
CA ARG A 547 12.41 17.25 12.12
C ARG A 547 11.86 15.90 12.55
N THR A 548 12.60 15.23 13.42
CA THR A 548 12.24 13.95 14.05
C THR A 548 12.29 14.10 15.56
N TYR A 549 11.15 13.95 16.23
CA TYR A 549 10.99 14.08 17.67
C TYR A 549 9.73 13.35 18.16
N SER A 550 9.71 12.98 19.43
CA SER A 550 8.57 12.35 20.08
C SER A 550 7.95 13.32 21.08
N ILE A 551 6.64 13.21 21.28
CA ILE A 551 5.91 13.93 22.32
C ILE A 551 5.28 12.96 23.30
N GLU A 552 5.18 13.36 24.56
CA GLU A 552 4.33 12.71 25.55
C GLU A 552 2.89 13.26 25.44
N ASN A 553 1.97 12.74 26.26
CA ASN A 553 0.61 13.28 26.34
C ASN A 553 0.64 14.77 26.68
N THR A 554 0.04 15.60 25.83
CA THR A 554 0.18 17.05 25.85
C THR A 554 -1.13 17.75 25.49
N ASN A 555 -1.13 19.07 25.39
CA ASN A 555 -2.25 19.89 24.91
C ASN A 555 -1.85 20.69 23.64
N PRO A 556 -2.82 21.23 22.88
CA PRO A 556 -2.55 22.02 21.68
C PRO A 556 -1.49 23.12 21.85
N LEU A 557 -1.58 23.97 22.87
CA LEU A 557 -0.62 25.06 23.06
C LEU A 557 0.80 24.56 23.37
N ALA A 558 0.91 23.52 24.21
CA ALA A 558 2.17 22.90 24.54
C ALA A 558 2.80 22.18 23.34
N LEU A 559 1.99 21.56 22.46
CA LEU A 559 2.49 21.00 21.20
C LEU A 559 2.98 22.10 20.25
N LEU A 560 2.24 23.19 20.06
CA LEU A 560 2.69 24.32 19.22
C LEU A 560 4.05 24.87 19.71
N ARG A 561 4.23 25.00 21.02
CA ARG A 561 5.52 25.40 21.63
C ARG A 561 6.63 24.36 21.42
N GLU A 562 6.31 23.07 21.45
CA GLU A 562 7.28 22.02 21.14
C GLU A 562 7.64 22.00 19.64
N VAL A 563 6.70 22.29 18.74
CA VAL A 563 6.99 22.53 17.31
C VAL A 563 7.95 23.72 17.16
N GLN A 564 7.65 24.87 17.76
CA GLN A 564 8.51 26.05 17.73
C GLN A 564 9.91 25.76 18.28
N LYS A 565 10.02 24.99 19.37
CA LYS A 565 11.29 24.57 19.98
C LYS A 565 12.13 23.64 19.09
N ASN A 566 11.51 22.77 18.29
CA ASN A 566 12.23 21.85 17.40
C ASN A 566 12.51 22.46 16.01
N HIS A 567 11.56 23.21 15.45
CA HIS A 567 11.65 23.77 14.10
C HIS A 567 12.26 25.17 14.05
N GLY A 568 12.15 25.95 15.14
CA GLY A 568 12.57 27.35 15.23
C GLY A 568 11.51 28.32 14.73
N GLY A 569 11.89 29.60 14.66
CA GLY A 569 10.99 30.68 14.27
C GLY A 569 10.05 31.15 15.39
N ASP A 570 9.05 31.92 15.00
CA ASP A 570 8.12 32.59 15.88
C ASP A 570 6.68 32.13 15.64
N LEU A 571 5.99 31.81 16.73
CA LEU A 571 4.55 31.59 16.74
C LEU A 571 3.82 32.92 16.74
N VAL A 572 3.02 33.16 15.71
CA VAL A 572 2.11 34.30 15.60
C VAL A 572 0.68 33.78 15.72
N PHE A 573 -0.06 34.33 16.68
CA PHE A 573 -1.45 33.96 16.96
C PHE A 573 -2.37 35.09 16.52
N ASP A 574 -3.22 34.83 15.53
CA ASP A 574 -4.36 35.69 15.21
C ASP A 574 -5.54 35.20 16.04
N ASN A 575 -5.72 35.84 17.20
CA ASN A 575 -6.78 35.53 18.17
C ASN A 575 -8.18 35.76 17.60
N ARG A 576 -8.32 36.58 16.54
CA ARG A 576 -9.61 36.99 15.99
C ARG A 576 -10.13 36.06 14.91
N ASN A 577 -9.25 35.53 14.07
CA ASN A 577 -9.57 34.58 13.01
C ASN A 577 -9.23 33.12 13.39
N HIS A 578 -8.77 32.90 14.64
CA HIS A 578 -8.32 31.60 15.16
C HIS A 578 -7.28 30.94 14.24
N ARG A 579 -6.25 31.70 13.88
CA ARG A 579 -5.14 31.27 13.02
C ARG A 579 -3.82 31.26 13.77
N VAL A 580 -2.99 30.25 13.49
CA VAL A 580 -1.62 30.18 14.01
C VAL A 580 -0.65 30.06 12.85
N SER A 581 0.40 30.87 12.88
CA SER A 581 1.52 30.81 11.94
C SER A 581 2.82 30.53 12.68
N LEU A 582 3.73 29.78 12.04
CA LEU A 582 5.12 29.62 12.45
C LEU A 582 6.01 30.22 11.36
N VAL A 583 6.66 31.33 11.68
CA VAL A 583 7.40 32.15 10.70
C VAL A 583 8.86 32.27 11.09
N THR A 584 9.76 32.38 10.11
CA THR A 584 11.22 32.41 10.37
C THR A 584 11.63 33.58 11.29
N ASN A 585 11.04 34.76 11.09
CA ASN A 585 11.02 35.86 12.06
C ASN A 585 9.67 36.60 11.91
N SER A 586 9.03 36.98 13.02
CA SER A 586 7.90 37.90 13.03
C SER A 586 8.34 39.35 13.21
N GLY A 587 7.57 40.31 12.69
CA GLY A 587 7.84 41.75 12.82
C GLY A 587 8.46 42.40 11.58
N ARG A 588 8.55 43.72 11.62
CA ARG A 588 8.90 44.61 10.50
C ARG A 588 10.22 45.33 10.75
N ASP A 589 10.94 45.67 9.69
CA ASP A 589 12.02 46.67 9.72
C ASP A 589 11.53 47.93 9.00
N ASN A 590 10.88 48.81 9.77
CA ASN A 590 10.34 50.08 9.30
C ASN A 590 11.36 51.24 9.41
N GLY A 591 12.61 50.97 9.82
CA GLY A 591 13.62 52.01 10.05
C GLY A 591 13.38 52.91 11.27
N VAL A 592 12.52 52.48 12.21
CA VAL A 592 12.24 53.21 13.46
C VAL A 592 13.52 53.28 14.30
N ALA A 593 13.86 54.48 14.80
CA ALA A 593 15.11 54.73 15.50
C ALA A 593 14.93 55.59 16.76
N PHE A 594 15.44 55.11 17.89
CA PHE A 594 15.44 55.81 19.18
C PHE A 594 16.83 56.38 19.47
N PHE A 595 16.86 57.68 19.80
CA PHE A 595 18.09 58.39 20.13
C PHE A 595 18.08 58.79 21.60
N TYR A 596 19.22 58.69 22.27
CA TYR A 596 19.38 59.21 23.63
C TYR A 596 18.93 60.68 23.72
N GLY A 597 18.08 60.98 24.70
CA GLY A 597 17.46 62.29 24.88
C GLY A 597 16.30 62.63 23.92
N LYS A 598 15.92 61.73 22.99
CA LYS A 598 14.75 61.86 22.11
C LYS A 598 13.96 60.54 22.04
N GLY A 599 12.96 60.42 22.90
CA GLY A 599 12.11 59.22 22.97
C GLY A 599 12.69 58.07 23.80
N LEU A 600 13.97 58.14 24.18
CA LEU A 600 14.66 57.14 25.00
C LEU A 600 14.91 57.67 26.42
N SER A 601 14.48 56.93 27.45
CA SER A 601 14.80 57.21 28.86
C SER A 601 15.25 55.95 29.63
N ASP A 602 16.02 56.18 30.69
CA ASP A 602 16.57 55.14 31.57
C ASP A 602 17.30 53.98 30.83
N PRO A 603 18.20 54.26 29.86
CA PRO A 603 18.85 53.20 29.08
C PRO A 603 19.77 52.35 29.96
N LYS A 604 19.53 51.04 29.95
CA LYS A 604 20.29 50.05 30.71
C LYS A 604 20.92 49.04 29.75
N ARG A 605 22.19 49.28 29.42
CA ARG A 605 23.06 48.30 28.75
C ARG A 605 23.61 47.30 29.77
N VAL A 606 23.33 46.02 29.57
CA VAL A 606 23.98 44.92 30.29
C VAL A 606 24.97 44.25 29.34
N ILE A 607 26.23 44.18 29.77
CA ILE A 607 27.28 43.38 29.11
C ILE A 607 27.51 42.18 30.03
N ASP A 608 27.09 41.00 29.61
CA ASP A 608 27.17 39.79 30.43
C ASP A 608 28.15 38.76 29.85
N THR A 609 29.02 38.25 30.71
CA THR A 609 30.03 37.22 30.40
C THR A 609 29.93 36.02 31.33
N THR A 610 28.88 35.93 32.18
CA THR A 610 28.64 34.79 33.08
C THR A 610 28.48 33.48 32.32
N SER A 611 27.83 33.52 31.14
CA SER A 611 27.67 32.37 30.24
C SER A 611 28.79 32.18 29.23
N LEU A 612 29.84 33.02 29.25
CA LEU A 612 30.92 33.03 28.26
C LEU A 612 31.85 31.83 28.44
N ILE A 613 32.05 31.07 27.37
CA ILE A 613 32.93 29.90 27.32
C ILE A 613 33.90 30.01 26.14
N THR A 614 35.14 29.60 26.34
CA THR A 614 36.20 29.61 25.30
C THR A 614 36.53 28.21 24.80
N ARG A 615 35.89 27.16 25.34
CA ARG A 615 36.07 25.77 24.92
C ARG A 615 34.80 24.93 25.09
N ILE A 616 34.46 24.10 24.10
CA ILE A 616 33.39 23.09 24.18
C ILE A 616 33.96 21.70 23.93
N TYR A 617 33.82 20.81 24.91
CA TYR A 617 33.98 19.36 24.73
C TYR A 617 32.68 18.78 24.19
N ALA A 618 32.74 18.10 23.05
CA ALA A 618 31.57 17.57 22.36
C ALA A 618 31.63 16.04 22.29
N ARG A 619 30.61 15.37 22.86
CA ARG A 619 30.47 13.91 22.86
C ARG A 619 29.01 13.49 22.71
N ASN A 620 28.75 12.32 22.13
CA ASN A 620 27.41 11.74 22.10
C ASN A 620 27.20 10.77 23.29
N ALA A 621 25.96 10.32 23.49
CA ALA A 621 25.58 9.38 24.54
C ALA A 621 26.33 8.02 24.45
N ASP A 622 26.86 7.68 23.26
CA ASP A 622 27.66 6.48 23.00
C ASP A 622 29.15 6.68 23.38
N GLY A 623 29.51 7.87 23.90
CA GLY A 623 30.86 8.24 24.31
C GLY A 623 31.80 8.64 23.17
N GLN A 624 31.34 8.68 21.91
CA GLN A 624 32.14 9.16 20.79
C GLN A 624 32.33 10.68 20.91
N THR A 625 33.51 11.17 20.52
CA THR A 625 33.85 12.61 20.58
C THR A 625 34.22 13.15 19.21
N ILE A 626 34.32 14.47 19.09
CA ILE A 626 34.81 15.14 17.87
C ILE A 626 36.29 14.89 17.55
N ALA A 627 37.05 14.19 18.39
CA ALA A 627 38.49 14.00 18.20
C ALA A 627 38.84 13.32 16.86
N SER A 628 38.01 12.39 16.37
CA SER A 628 38.22 11.70 15.09
C SER A 628 38.13 12.62 13.86
N VAL A 629 37.56 13.82 14.02
CA VAL A 629 37.25 14.77 12.93
C VAL A 629 37.87 16.14 13.14
N ASN A 630 38.48 16.35 14.30
CA ASN A 630 39.07 17.61 14.76
C ASN A 630 40.53 17.39 15.17
N ASN A 631 41.33 16.78 14.29
CA ASN A 631 42.78 16.58 14.46
C ASN A 631 43.21 15.88 15.76
N GLY A 632 42.40 14.94 16.27
CA GLY A 632 42.66 14.24 17.54
C GLY A 632 42.21 15.00 18.80
N VAL A 633 41.62 16.19 18.67
CA VAL A 633 41.24 17.07 19.77
C VAL A 633 39.73 16.97 20.05
N PRO A 634 39.28 16.50 21.23
CA PRO A 634 37.86 16.28 21.56
C PRO A 634 37.09 17.56 21.89
N TYR A 635 37.65 18.74 21.60
CA TYR A 635 37.06 20.04 21.88
C TYR A 635 37.37 21.08 20.80
N VAL A 636 36.48 22.05 20.65
CA VAL A 636 36.71 23.29 19.89
C VAL A 636 37.04 24.44 20.85
N GLU A 637 37.82 25.42 20.40
CA GLU A 637 38.25 26.55 21.23
C GLU A 637 38.33 27.89 20.47
N ASP A 638 38.03 28.98 21.18
CA ASP A 638 38.01 30.35 20.68
C ASP A 638 38.34 31.31 21.82
N TYR A 639 39.46 32.02 21.68
CA TYR A 639 40.00 32.97 22.66
C TYR A 639 39.90 34.43 22.18
N SER A 640 39.10 34.71 21.14
CA SER A 640 39.00 36.04 20.52
C SER A 640 38.57 37.14 21.48
N HIS A 641 37.79 36.83 22.52
CA HIS A 641 37.40 37.79 23.56
C HIS A 641 38.26 37.72 24.84
N THR A 642 38.69 36.53 25.26
CA THR A 642 39.49 36.33 26.47
C THR A 642 40.43 35.13 26.33
N SER A 643 41.63 35.24 26.90
CA SER A 643 42.63 34.16 26.95
C SER A 643 42.41 33.17 28.11
N GLU A 644 41.37 33.37 28.92
CA GLU A 644 41.01 32.45 30.00
C GLU A 644 40.31 31.20 29.45
N VAL A 645 40.72 30.01 29.89
CA VAL A 645 40.11 28.73 29.48
C VAL A 645 38.84 28.46 30.29
N ARG A 646 37.68 28.71 29.69
CA ARG A 646 36.34 28.47 30.25
C ARG A 646 35.68 27.35 29.45
N SER A 647 35.59 26.16 30.05
CA SER A 647 35.16 24.95 29.35
C SER A 647 33.72 24.55 29.70
N ALA A 648 32.96 24.12 28.70
CA ALA A 648 31.70 23.39 28.88
C ALA A 648 31.76 22.02 28.18
N THR A 649 30.88 21.11 28.58
CA THR A 649 30.66 19.83 27.89
C THR A 649 29.25 19.85 27.30
N TYR A 650 29.12 19.46 26.04
CA TYR A 650 27.86 19.31 25.33
C TYR A 650 27.64 17.84 24.99
N ASP A 651 26.56 17.27 25.53
CA ASP A 651 26.19 15.87 25.39
C ASP A 651 25.08 15.73 24.34
N PHE A 652 25.42 15.08 23.22
CA PHE A 652 24.54 14.88 22.07
C PHE A 652 23.84 13.52 22.15
N LYS A 653 22.69 13.39 21.47
CA LYS A 653 21.93 12.12 21.42
C LYS A 653 22.77 10.99 20.80
N SER A 654 22.49 9.75 21.20
CA SER A 654 23.06 8.54 20.59
C SER A 654 22.93 8.58 19.05
N GLY A 655 23.94 8.10 18.34
CA GLY A 655 24.01 8.13 16.87
C GLY A 655 24.38 9.48 16.23
N THR A 656 24.55 10.56 17.00
CA THR A 656 24.99 11.87 16.44
C THR A 656 26.42 11.77 15.91
N SER A 657 26.63 12.10 14.63
CA SER A 657 27.94 11.94 13.96
C SER A 657 28.99 12.96 14.47
N PRO A 658 30.27 12.58 14.66
CA PRO A 658 31.33 13.47 15.14
C PRO A 658 31.49 14.78 14.36
N TYR A 659 31.30 14.78 13.04
CA TYR A 659 31.39 16.01 12.25
C TYR A 659 30.22 16.96 12.49
N THR A 660 29.03 16.42 12.75
CA THR A 660 27.87 17.21 13.16
C THR A 660 28.10 17.84 14.52
N MET A 661 28.62 17.04 15.46
CA MET A 661 29.04 17.51 16.78
C MET A 661 30.08 18.63 16.66
N LEU A 662 31.01 18.54 15.69
CA LEU A 662 31.99 19.59 15.39
C LEU A 662 31.34 20.87 14.83
N ALA A 663 30.40 20.76 13.89
CA ALA A 663 29.68 21.90 13.33
C ALA A 663 28.86 22.65 14.40
N MET A 664 28.03 21.91 15.15
CA MET A 664 27.24 22.46 16.27
C MET A 664 28.12 23.09 17.35
N ALA A 665 29.22 22.44 17.72
CA ALA A 665 30.12 22.95 18.75
C ALA A 665 30.81 24.24 18.29
N ASN A 666 31.22 24.35 17.02
CA ASN A 666 31.77 25.59 16.47
C ASN A 666 30.73 26.72 16.43
N ALA A 667 29.51 26.45 15.94
CA ALA A 667 28.44 27.45 15.88
C ALA A 667 28.01 27.93 17.29
N THR A 668 27.91 26.99 18.24
CA THR A 668 27.63 27.30 19.64
C THR A 668 28.75 28.10 20.28
N LEU A 669 30.01 27.72 20.04
CA LEU A 669 31.16 28.41 20.59
C LEU A 669 31.31 29.82 20.02
N ALA A 670 31.19 30.02 18.71
CA ALA A 670 31.24 31.35 18.08
C ALA A 670 30.16 32.33 18.60
N ASN A 671 29.08 31.81 19.20
CA ASN A 671 28.06 32.61 19.87
C ASN A 671 28.31 32.79 21.38
N ARG A 672 29.01 31.86 22.04
CA ARG A 672 29.29 31.91 23.49
C ARG A 672 30.73 32.33 23.85
N SER A 673 31.62 32.52 22.89
CA SER A 673 33.01 32.99 23.10
C SER A 673 33.13 34.50 23.31
N LYS A 674 32.03 35.23 23.13
CA LYS A 674 31.91 36.69 23.23
C LYS A 674 30.83 37.07 24.27
N PRO A 675 30.82 38.32 24.79
CA PRO A 675 29.78 38.77 25.71
C PRO A 675 28.41 38.76 25.06
N SER A 676 27.36 38.48 25.84
CA SER A 676 26.01 38.86 25.47
C SER A 676 25.79 40.35 25.78
N TYR A 677 25.03 41.00 24.91
CA TYR A 677 24.60 42.38 25.08
C TYR A 677 23.07 42.41 25.13
N SER A 678 22.50 43.06 26.13
CA SER A 678 21.07 43.32 26.21
C SER A 678 20.81 44.76 26.64
N TYR A 679 19.69 45.30 26.17
CA TYR A 679 19.36 46.71 26.25
C TYR A 679 17.90 46.86 26.69
N GLU A 680 17.72 47.25 27.95
CA GLU A 680 16.42 47.58 28.51
C GLU A 680 16.27 49.10 28.42
N VAL A 681 15.23 49.57 27.71
CA VAL A 681 15.02 50.99 27.43
C VAL A 681 13.55 51.35 27.62
N THR A 682 13.28 52.44 28.32
CA THR A 682 11.93 53.02 28.35
C THR A 682 11.79 53.89 27.10
N VAL A 683 10.77 53.61 26.30
CA VAL A 683 10.49 54.37 25.08
C VAL A 683 9.23 55.20 25.27
N ALA A 684 9.38 56.50 25.14
CA ALA A 684 8.24 57.38 25.04
C ALA A 684 7.69 57.34 23.62
N ASP A 685 6.63 56.57 23.41
CA ASP A 685 5.85 56.65 22.17
C ASP A 685 5.25 58.07 22.06
N THR A 686 5.40 58.66 20.87
CA THR A 686 4.92 60.00 20.54
C THR A 686 3.51 60.00 19.94
N GLY A 687 2.94 58.83 19.64
CA GLY A 687 1.63 58.67 18.99
C GLY A 687 1.67 58.96 17.49
N ASN A 688 2.82 58.84 16.85
CA ASN A 688 3.03 59.03 15.42
C ASN A 688 3.04 57.68 14.69
N GLU A 689 2.16 57.50 13.72
CA GLU A 689 2.03 56.26 12.93
C GLU A 689 3.33 55.86 12.20
N LEU A 690 4.18 56.85 11.86
CA LEU A 690 5.50 56.62 11.26
C LEU A 690 6.53 56.02 12.22
N ASP A 691 6.34 56.19 13.53
CA ASP A 691 7.26 55.74 14.58
C ASP A 691 6.67 54.55 15.38
N ALA A 692 5.60 53.91 14.87
CA ALA A 692 4.89 52.83 15.56
C ALA A 692 5.64 51.49 15.49
N PHE A 693 5.62 50.75 16.60
CA PHE A 693 6.36 49.50 16.81
C PHE A 693 5.57 48.49 17.66
N ASP A 694 5.87 47.20 17.48
CA ASP A 694 5.33 46.09 18.29
C ASP A 694 6.44 45.05 18.62
N ALA A 695 6.13 44.09 19.48
CA ALA A 695 6.99 42.93 19.72
C ALA A 695 7.25 42.17 18.40
N GLY A 696 8.53 41.90 18.14
CA GLY A 696 9.04 41.31 16.90
C GLY A 696 9.69 42.32 15.96
N ASP A 697 9.31 43.60 15.99
CA ASP A 697 9.87 44.62 15.09
C ASP A 697 11.36 44.89 15.34
N PHE A 698 12.07 45.33 14.30
CA PHE A 698 13.45 45.77 14.35
C PHE A 698 13.51 47.29 14.47
N VAL A 699 14.26 47.77 15.47
CA VAL A 699 14.45 49.19 15.77
C VAL A 699 15.92 49.51 16.00
N THR A 700 16.35 50.70 15.59
CA THR A 700 17.74 51.14 15.80
C THR A 700 17.85 51.94 17.10
N VAL A 701 18.76 51.58 17.99
CA VAL A 701 19.07 52.37 19.19
C VAL A 701 20.41 53.04 19.04
N VAL A 702 20.42 54.36 19.22
CA VAL A 702 21.60 55.21 19.15
C VAL A 702 21.78 55.97 20.47
N ASP A 703 22.88 55.66 21.16
CA ASP A 703 23.34 56.35 22.36
C ASP A 703 24.84 56.57 22.24
N GLU A 704 25.22 57.78 21.84
CA GLU A 704 26.62 58.17 21.64
C GLU A 704 27.39 58.26 22.97
N GLU A 705 26.73 58.46 24.12
CA GLU A 705 27.40 58.62 25.43
C GLU A 705 27.92 57.28 25.97
N ILE A 706 27.23 56.17 25.69
CA ILE A 706 27.65 54.80 26.07
C ILE A 706 28.01 53.91 24.86
N GLY A 707 28.16 54.51 23.68
CA GLY A 707 28.73 53.89 22.47
C GLY A 707 27.84 52.80 21.85
N ILE A 708 26.54 53.06 21.75
CA ILE A 708 25.53 52.19 21.13
C ILE A 708 25.08 52.82 19.82
N SER A 709 25.08 52.03 18.75
CA SER A 709 24.48 52.38 17.46
C SER A 709 24.21 51.08 16.72
N ASP A 710 23.10 50.42 17.07
CA ASP A 710 22.83 49.04 16.67
C ASP A 710 21.33 48.82 16.40
N THR A 711 21.01 47.93 15.44
CA THR A 711 19.63 47.57 15.08
C THR A 711 19.27 46.27 15.76
N GLN A 712 18.24 46.31 16.60
CA GLN A 712 17.86 45.20 17.46
C GLN A 712 16.37 44.92 17.41
N ARG A 713 16.02 43.67 17.67
CA ARG A 713 14.65 43.18 17.69
C ARG A 713 13.99 43.46 19.04
N ILE A 714 12.78 43.98 19.03
CA ILE A 714 11.92 44.10 20.21
C ILE A 714 11.49 42.69 20.60
N VAL A 715 12.01 42.18 21.71
CA VAL A 715 11.63 40.86 22.23
C VAL A 715 10.40 40.97 23.13
N ARG A 716 10.25 42.06 23.88
CA ARG A 716 9.09 42.35 24.74
C ARG A 716 8.70 43.81 24.66
N LEU A 717 7.40 44.07 24.60
CA LEU A 717 6.75 45.37 24.71
C LEU A 717 5.86 45.38 25.96
N GLU A 718 5.93 46.44 26.74
CA GLU A 718 5.00 46.77 27.83
C GLU A 718 4.43 48.17 27.59
N TYR A 719 3.26 48.25 26.94
CA TYR A 719 2.66 49.49 26.48
C TYR A 719 1.62 50.03 27.47
N ASP A 720 1.84 51.20 28.10
CA ASP A 720 0.83 51.88 28.96
C ASP A 720 -0.10 52.76 28.10
N ILE A 721 -1.27 52.24 27.75
CA ILE A 721 -2.33 52.89 26.94
C ILE A 721 -2.73 54.26 27.49
N ILE A 722 -2.67 54.42 28.82
CA ILE A 722 -3.08 55.64 29.52
C ILE A 722 -1.92 56.65 29.62
N LYS A 723 -0.68 56.17 29.56
CA LYS A 723 0.54 56.99 29.59
C LYS A 723 1.58 56.45 28.59
N PRO A 724 1.38 56.63 27.27
CA PRO A 724 2.31 56.14 26.23
C PRO A 724 3.79 56.51 26.44
N TRP A 725 4.04 57.65 27.10
CA TRP A 725 5.37 58.10 27.50
C TRP A 725 6.02 57.29 28.64
N ARG A 726 5.39 56.20 29.09
CA ARG A 726 5.89 55.24 30.10
C ARG A 726 5.99 53.82 29.57
N SER A 727 5.81 53.61 28.27
CA SER A 727 5.94 52.29 27.65
C SER A 727 7.39 51.79 27.72
N GLY A 728 7.58 50.51 28.01
CA GLY A 728 8.88 49.85 28.07
C GLY A 728 9.08 48.92 26.88
N ILE A 729 10.28 48.88 26.32
CA ILE A 729 10.68 47.81 25.40
C ILE A 729 11.95 47.11 25.89
N THR A 730 11.99 45.79 25.70
CA THR A 730 13.19 44.99 25.92
C THR A 730 13.78 44.60 24.58
N LEU A 731 14.99 45.12 24.32
CA LEU A 731 15.79 44.78 23.15
C LEU A 731 16.86 43.76 23.58
N SER A 732 17.03 42.71 22.80
CA SER A 732 17.84 41.56 23.24
C SER A 732 18.57 40.88 22.10
N ALA A 733 19.89 40.71 22.29
CA ALA A 733 20.62 39.59 21.69
C ALA A 733 20.57 38.32 22.58
N LYS A 734 20.28 38.47 23.89
CA LYS A 734 19.78 37.42 24.82
C LYS A 734 19.53 38.00 26.22
N LEU A 735 18.43 37.60 26.88
CA LEU A 735 18.45 37.38 28.34
C LEU A 735 17.29 36.50 28.86
N ARG A 736 17.58 35.26 29.30
CA ARG A 736 16.88 34.63 30.44
C ARG A 736 17.62 33.39 30.98
N GLU A 737 18.40 33.56 32.04
CA GLU A 737 18.55 32.57 33.11
C GLU A 737 18.67 33.32 34.45
N LEU A 738 18.10 32.74 35.53
CA LEU A 738 18.04 33.20 36.93
C LEU A 738 16.82 34.02 37.38
N GLY A 739 15.87 33.30 37.99
CA GLY A 739 15.40 33.55 39.36
C GLY A 739 14.74 34.88 39.71
N SER A 740 13.43 35.01 39.47
CA SER A 740 12.56 35.89 40.27
C SER A 740 12.19 35.20 41.59
N SER A 741 12.74 35.67 42.70
CA SER A 741 12.44 35.16 44.03
C SER A 741 11.09 35.66 44.57
N GLU A 742 10.05 34.84 44.52
CA GLU A 742 9.00 34.84 45.55
C GLU A 742 8.42 33.43 45.67
N SER A 743 8.77 32.73 46.74
CA SER A 743 8.53 31.30 46.90
C SER A 743 7.20 31.01 47.60
N THR A 744 6.18 30.62 46.82
CA THR A 744 5.19 29.59 47.22
C THR A 744 4.42 29.12 45.99
N ASP A 745 4.98 28.16 45.25
CA ASP A 745 4.37 26.83 45.19
C ASP A 745 5.38 25.78 44.71
N ALA A 746 5.19 24.53 45.15
CA ALA A 746 6.15 23.45 44.94
C ALA A 746 5.75 22.57 43.75
N GLY A 747 6.73 22.15 42.94
CA GLY A 747 6.46 21.02 42.03
C GLY A 747 7.24 20.85 40.74
N LEU A 748 8.27 21.65 40.40
CA LEU A 748 9.10 21.32 39.23
C LEU A 748 10.53 21.88 39.30
N LEU A 749 11.47 21.09 39.82
CA LEU A 749 12.90 21.17 39.47
C LEU A 749 13.71 20.02 40.10
N THR A 750 14.22 19.13 39.25
CA THR A 750 15.55 18.54 39.41
C THR A 750 16.27 18.75 38.08
N THR A 751 17.43 19.39 38.11
CA THR A 751 18.31 19.54 36.94
C THR A 751 18.87 18.17 36.53
N ASP A 752 19.25 17.94 35.27
CA ASP A 752 20.56 18.40 34.77
C ASP A 752 20.61 18.59 33.24
N ALA A 753 21.40 19.59 32.83
CA ALA A 753 21.90 19.84 31.47
C ALA A 753 20.87 19.89 30.33
N GLY A 754 20.13 21.00 30.24
CA GLY A 754 19.42 21.37 29.01
C GLY A 754 20.38 21.89 27.93
N ALA A 755 20.28 21.36 26.71
CA ALA A 755 20.86 21.94 25.50
C ALA A 755 19.81 21.96 24.37
N SER A 756 19.73 23.07 23.64
CA SER A 756 18.83 23.25 22.51
C SER A 756 19.28 22.42 21.30
N ALA A 757 18.37 21.62 20.73
CA ALA A 757 18.66 20.78 19.57
C ALA A 757 18.56 21.57 18.25
N PHE A 758 19.67 22.17 17.81
CA PHE A 758 19.83 22.76 16.48
C PHE A 758 21.17 22.36 15.83
N ASP A 759 21.18 22.33 14.50
CA ASP A 759 22.26 21.96 13.56
C ASP A 759 22.60 20.45 13.38
N LEU A 760 21.57 19.75 12.86
CA LEU A 760 21.36 18.31 12.57
C LEU A 760 22.33 17.45 11.69
N VAL A 761 23.18 18.02 10.82
CA VAL A 761 23.59 17.38 9.53
C VAL A 761 24.70 16.28 9.60
N PRO A 762 24.43 14.99 9.28
CA PRO A 762 25.39 13.87 9.42
C PRO A 762 26.47 13.74 8.33
N PHE A 763 27.57 13.05 8.65
CA PHE A 763 28.70 12.80 7.72
C PHE A 763 28.76 11.38 7.17
N ASN A 764 28.06 10.43 7.80
CA ASN A 764 27.58 9.26 7.08
C ASN A 764 26.16 9.62 6.64
N LEU A 765 25.97 9.78 5.33
CA LEU A 765 24.66 10.11 4.78
C LEU A 765 23.70 8.93 4.95
N LEU A 766 24.24 7.70 4.81
CA LEU A 766 23.47 6.49 5.02
C LEU A 766 23.21 6.26 6.52
N LEU A 767 21.95 6.39 6.92
CA LEU A 767 21.45 6.11 8.26
C LEU A 767 21.52 4.59 8.52
N ASN A 768 22.02 4.19 9.69
CA ASN A 768 22.12 2.77 10.07
C ASN A 768 22.84 1.89 9.01
N ALA A 769 23.89 2.42 8.36
CA ALA A 769 24.62 1.72 7.29
C ALA A 769 25.39 0.45 7.70
N ARG A 770 25.47 0.17 9.02
CA ARG A 770 26.06 -1.05 9.60
C ARG A 770 25.01 -2.06 10.05
N PHE A 771 23.74 -1.74 9.88
CA PHE A 771 22.58 -2.52 10.32
C PHE A 771 22.53 -2.83 11.83
N ASP A 772 23.34 -2.15 12.66
CA ASP A 772 23.39 -2.31 14.13
C ASP A 772 22.01 -2.14 14.81
N ASN A 773 21.04 -1.49 14.14
CA ASN A 773 19.62 -1.40 14.54
C ASN A 773 18.68 -2.10 13.52
N GLY A 774 19.07 -3.27 13.03
CA GLY A 774 18.40 -4.02 11.97
C GLY A 774 18.21 -3.21 10.69
N LEU A 775 17.01 -3.28 10.11
CA LEU A 775 16.59 -2.51 8.93
C LEU A 775 16.04 -1.11 9.26
N ALA A 776 16.22 -0.59 10.48
CA ALA A 776 15.78 0.76 10.80
C ALA A 776 16.40 1.79 9.82
N HIS A 777 15.60 2.74 9.35
CA HIS A 777 15.94 3.73 8.32
C HIS A 777 16.17 3.20 6.89
N TRP A 778 16.12 1.89 6.66
CA TRP A 778 16.13 1.32 5.30
C TRP A 778 14.71 0.93 4.89
N ALA A 779 14.27 1.37 3.73
CA ALA A 779 13.16 0.73 3.05
C ALA A 779 13.64 -0.64 2.54
N SER A 780 12.78 -1.65 2.49
CA SER A 780 13.21 -2.99 2.09
C SER A 780 12.08 -3.85 1.56
N LEU A 781 12.41 -4.78 0.65
CA LEU A 781 11.51 -5.82 0.17
C LEU A 781 12.18 -7.19 0.31
N GLY A 782 11.64 -8.03 1.19
CA GLY A 782 12.10 -9.42 1.42
C GLY A 782 13.55 -9.54 1.91
N ALA A 783 14.03 -8.53 2.62
CA ALA A 783 15.29 -8.53 3.34
C ALA A 783 15.07 -8.99 4.80
N GLU A 784 16.01 -9.76 5.36
CA GLU A 784 15.96 -10.19 6.76
C GLU A 784 17.25 -9.81 7.50
N VAL A 785 17.14 -9.53 8.81
CA VAL A 785 18.28 -9.16 9.66
C VAL A 785 18.90 -10.44 10.23
N VAL A 786 20.21 -10.56 10.11
CA VAL A 786 21.03 -11.67 10.63
C VAL A 786 22.20 -11.13 11.46
N ASP A 787 22.84 -11.99 12.24
CA ASP A 787 24.05 -11.64 12.99
C ASP A 787 25.19 -11.27 12.00
N GLY A 788 25.91 -10.19 12.28
CA GLY A 788 26.99 -9.69 11.43
C GLY A 788 28.33 -10.41 11.65
N GLU A 789 29.13 -10.55 10.60
CA GLU A 789 30.54 -10.98 10.69
C GLU A 789 31.51 -9.93 10.10
N GLY A 790 31.10 -8.67 10.09
CA GLY A 790 31.83 -7.54 9.49
C GLY A 790 32.19 -6.46 10.52
N THR A 791 31.99 -5.19 10.16
CA THR A 791 32.17 -4.10 11.13
C THR A 791 30.94 -3.86 12.00
N GLY A 792 29.73 -4.18 11.56
CA GLY A 792 28.49 -4.06 12.34
C GLY A 792 28.17 -5.34 13.12
N ASP A 793 27.37 -5.20 14.17
CA ASP A 793 26.88 -6.31 15.00
C ASP A 793 25.81 -7.15 14.28
N GLN A 794 25.18 -6.57 13.25
CA GLN A 794 24.14 -7.18 12.42
C GLN A 794 24.44 -6.98 10.93
N ALA A 795 23.78 -7.76 10.09
CA ALA A 795 23.84 -7.67 8.63
C ALA A 795 22.46 -7.95 8.01
N VAL A 796 22.33 -7.66 6.71
CA VAL A 796 21.12 -7.95 5.94
C VAL A 796 21.36 -9.14 5.02
N MET A 797 20.45 -10.12 5.08
CA MET A 797 20.40 -11.26 4.18
C MET A 797 19.22 -11.12 3.22
N PHE A 798 19.45 -11.46 1.96
CA PHE A 798 18.40 -11.56 0.94
C PHE A 798 18.15 -13.04 0.66
N SER A 799 16.93 -13.53 0.90
CA SER A 799 16.58 -14.94 0.73
C SER A 799 15.26 -15.16 0.00
N GLY A 800 15.19 -16.32 -0.68
CA GLY A 800 14.05 -16.72 -1.51
C GLY A 800 14.01 -16.10 -2.92
N PRO A 801 13.04 -16.51 -3.76
CA PRO A 801 12.96 -16.11 -5.16
C PRO A 801 12.23 -14.77 -5.39
N GLY A 802 12.55 -14.10 -6.50
CA GLY A 802 12.00 -12.82 -6.91
C GLY A 802 12.88 -11.62 -6.53
N GLU A 803 12.47 -10.42 -6.93
CA GLU A 803 13.19 -9.18 -6.65
C GLU A 803 13.27 -8.89 -5.14
N ARG A 804 14.44 -8.41 -4.70
CA ARG A 804 14.78 -8.11 -3.31
C ARG A 804 15.69 -6.89 -3.26
N TRP A 805 15.45 -5.99 -2.32
CA TRP A 805 16.24 -4.77 -2.19
C TRP A 805 16.19 -4.21 -0.77
N ILE A 806 17.19 -3.37 -0.47
CA ILE A 806 17.14 -2.34 0.56
C ILE A 806 17.44 -1.00 -0.11
N GLU A 807 16.73 0.05 0.29
CA GLU A 807 16.86 1.38 -0.30
C GLU A 807 16.90 2.43 0.82
N GLN A 808 17.66 3.50 0.58
CA GLN A 808 17.69 4.64 1.46
C GLN A 808 18.03 5.92 0.69
N THR A 809 17.09 6.85 0.65
CA THR A 809 17.32 8.19 0.11
C THR A 809 17.99 9.07 1.16
N VAL A 810 19.06 9.76 0.76
CA VAL A 810 19.86 10.60 1.65
C VAL A 810 20.19 11.92 0.96
N THR A 811 20.18 13.03 1.70
CA THR A 811 20.52 14.34 1.15
C THR A 811 22.02 14.61 1.34
N PRO A 812 22.86 14.52 0.29
CA PRO A 812 24.26 14.90 0.40
C PRO A 812 24.42 16.38 0.70
N ASP A 813 25.29 16.72 1.65
CA ASP A 813 25.64 18.11 1.96
C ASP A 813 27.05 18.47 1.45
N ASN A 814 27.15 19.66 0.87
CA ASN A 814 28.34 20.44 0.50
C ASN A 814 29.61 19.74 -0.03
N ARG A 815 29.52 18.59 -0.71
CA ARG A 815 30.69 17.95 -1.37
C ARG A 815 30.46 17.49 -2.81
N GLU A 816 31.57 17.46 -3.53
CA GLU A 816 31.68 17.08 -4.95
C GLU A 816 32.08 15.61 -5.18
N SER A 817 32.19 14.79 -4.12
CA SER A 817 32.64 13.39 -4.22
C SER A 817 32.19 12.55 -3.02
N TYR A 818 31.70 11.34 -3.31
CA TYR A 818 31.22 10.36 -2.34
C TYR A 818 31.80 8.97 -2.65
N ALA A 819 31.91 8.11 -1.64
CA ALA A 819 32.38 6.74 -1.79
C ALA A 819 31.41 5.77 -1.11
N PHE A 820 30.94 4.78 -1.86
CA PHE A 820 30.15 3.67 -1.35
C PHE A 820 31.06 2.45 -1.11
N SER A 821 30.78 1.68 -0.07
CA SER A 821 31.55 0.49 0.29
C SER A 821 30.64 -0.52 0.97
N PHE A 822 30.72 -1.77 0.54
CA PHE A 822 29.91 -2.89 1.02
C PHE A 822 30.82 -4.12 1.19
N ASP A 823 30.49 -5.00 2.14
CA ASP A 823 31.07 -6.33 2.27
C ASP A 823 29.94 -7.35 2.01
N VAL A 824 30.16 -8.29 1.09
CA VAL A 824 29.13 -9.20 0.59
C VAL A 824 29.61 -10.63 0.72
N ARG A 825 28.80 -11.47 1.36
CA ARG A 825 29.05 -12.92 1.46
C ARG A 825 27.90 -13.71 0.87
N SER A 826 28.22 -14.81 0.20
CA SER A 826 27.25 -15.73 -0.38
C SER A 826 27.41 -17.13 0.21
N THR A 827 26.27 -17.79 0.44
CA THR A 827 26.20 -19.19 0.92
C THR A 827 26.10 -20.21 -0.22
N GLY A 828 26.25 -19.77 -1.48
CA GLY A 828 26.23 -20.63 -2.65
C GLY A 828 27.48 -21.52 -2.81
N PRO A 829 27.51 -22.41 -3.83
CA PRO A 829 28.66 -23.25 -4.13
C PRO A 829 29.93 -22.44 -4.40
N THR A 830 31.12 -23.02 -4.16
CA THR A 830 32.40 -22.34 -4.41
C THR A 830 32.50 -21.84 -5.87
N GLY A 831 32.66 -20.53 -6.05
CA GLY A 831 32.67 -19.86 -7.36
C GLY A 831 31.32 -19.33 -7.83
N PHE A 832 30.26 -19.45 -7.03
CA PHE A 832 28.98 -18.79 -7.27
C PHE A 832 29.07 -17.30 -6.94
N VAL A 833 28.78 -16.45 -7.93
CA VAL A 833 28.59 -15.00 -7.76
C VAL A 833 27.08 -14.76 -7.68
N PRO A 834 26.56 -14.14 -6.60
CA PRO A 834 25.15 -13.77 -6.52
C PRO A 834 24.84 -12.64 -7.51
N ASP A 835 23.63 -12.66 -8.06
CA ASP A 835 23.11 -11.59 -8.92
C ASP A 835 22.66 -10.41 -8.04
N LEU A 836 23.63 -9.57 -7.67
CA LEU A 836 23.47 -8.42 -6.77
C LEU A 836 24.08 -7.19 -7.44
N GLY A 837 23.31 -6.10 -7.50
CA GLY A 837 23.75 -4.81 -8.01
C GLY A 837 23.50 -3.70 -6.99
N VAL A 838 24.20 -2.56 -7.15
CA VAL A 838 23.94 -1.34 -6.40
C VAL A 838 23.72 -0.20 -7.38
N GLU A 839 22.55 0.42 -7.30
CA GLU A 839 22.18 1.61 -8.07
C GLU A 839 22.19 2.84 -7.15
N ALA A 840 22.82 3.93 -7.59
CA ALA A 840 22.80 5.22 -6.92
C ALA A 840 22.18 6.27 -7.85
N VAL A 841 21.01 6.79 -7.47
CA VAL A 841 20.34 7.88 -8.20
C VAL A 841 20.71 9.22 -7.56
N VAL A 842 21.43 10.05 -8.30
CA VAL A 842 21.84 11.40 -7.88
C VAL A 842 20.89 12.40 -8.52
N THR A 843 20.29 13.29 -7.73
CA THR A 843 19.47 14.39 -8.22
C THR A 843 20.15 15.72 -7.90
N TYR A 844 20.36 16.54 -8.94
CA TYR A 844 21.03 17.82 -8.87
C TYR A 844 20.08 18.96 -8.48
N ALA A 845 20.65 20.08 -8.02
CA ALA A 845 19.89 21.25 -7.58
C ALA A 845 19.10 21.96 -8.70
N ASP A 846 19.35 21.63 -9.97
CA ASP A 846 18.58 22.10 -11.13
C ASP A 846 17.41 21.17 -11.52
N GLY A 847 17.18 20.10 -10.74
CA GLY A 847 16.10 19.14 -10.97
C GLY A 847 16.44 18.04 -11.99
N THR A 848 17.67 17.99 -12.52
CA THR A 848 18.13 16.85 -13.33
C THR A 848 18.57 15.69 -12.44
N SER A 849 18.50 14.45 -12.95
CA SER A 849 18.94 13.25 -12.23
C SER A 849 19.83 12.36 -13.11
N GLU A 850 20.82 11.71 -12.50
CA GLU A 850 21.69 10.70 -13.09
C GLU A 850 21.59 9.39 -12.29
N THR A 851 21.47 8.26 -12.99
CA THR A 851 21.50 6.91 -12.38
C THR A 851 22.86 6.28 -12.61
N ILE A 852 23.58 5.99 -11.53
CA ILE A 852 24.93 5.42 -11.54
C ILE A 852 24.86 3.96 -11.06
N GLN A 853 25.21 3.02 -11.94
CA GLN A 853 25.41 1.62 -11.54
C GLN A 853 26.81 1.45 -10.96
N LEU A 854 26.91 0.86 -9.77
CA LEU A 854 28.18 0.60 -9.08
C LEU A 854 28.55 -0.88 -9.22
N GLU A 855 29.72 -1.16 -9.82
CA GLU A 855 30.23 -2.54 -9.89
C GLU A 855 30.65 -3.03 -8.50
N ILE A 856 30.09 -4.17 -8.07
CA ILE A 856 30.50 -4.88 -6.86
C ILE A 856 31.67 -5.81 -7.24
N SER A 857 32.87 -5.51 -6.76
CA SER A 857 34.14 -6.21 -7.11
C SER A 857 34.50 -7.34 -6.16
#